data_AF-A0A944GIT2-F1
#
_entry.id   AF-A0A944GIT2-F1
#
_cell.length_a   1.000
_cell.length_b   1.000
_cell.length_c   1.000
_cell.angle_alpha   90.00
_cell.angle_beta   90.00
_cell.angle_gamma   90.00
#
_symmetry.space_group_name_H-M   'P 1'
#
loop_
_entity.id
_entity.type
_entity.pdbx_description
1 polymer ?
#
loop_
_entity_poly.entity_id
_entity_poly.type
_entity_poly.pdbx_seq_one_letter_code
_entity_poly.pdbx_strand_id
1 'polypeptide(L)'
;WTRSLDLFDPFDNTSGGEKKSGIGALDESAQYSSLSMQEDGTIAVLMEAYPYAIRHMDGNRNNNTAATHWGDWVMGQYYINLRIGDIIPDAVQPAAQVIDAPVISPKSLTYDSYKDTDRPEITISHQNYVNYPNNYNTTDKKVKTLYEFEYYDADGKRLAVSKISESEFTEETKTLTWQDVYKALGYTSDPTLKQNGYSVRVSAYCVSANDAQVISKKDVKIYTFANPVRRIKVVGLPTSGASKTELSTQGSSVGSDEWMTVGLGQEVQLNAPAVYPFSFVGFYYDKLKQVPLSDKLKYTNLSGIANQIKFTMPTEKETPDNYVNESSVDDYGIVIYAVYEVQAGFSTRVNTQYNNGLVGGKYESQYSYWAPKQEATYIDRIVNAKGGDEFEKDLSLPVAPEQDNVFLGGNGTGNAGALTYPQQLTYGLDAYVTLVPDSKAASHLNAIVRVKKGDTYLPNYYVVNSYNQAIYGNIATSPNCAGVFHWYKYVDGEFRPVAVGMRSYEVGSNPKQNGARRSVVAGGANGAWYKVDTDIAFEGICTKGEDFNGEVTVEIYLVTNDIVSISQLSNPNNYITKVSHTIVRDEHIATGVEDVNAEKTVAGVIYYNLLGAASDSPFEGVNVVVTTYTDGTKSSKKILK
;
A
#
# COMPACT_ATOMS: atom_id res chain seq x y z
N TRP A 1 34.48 58.81 -39.62
CA TRP A 1 33.66 58.73 -38.40
C TRP A 1 33.23 60.13 -37.99
N THR A 2 32.35 60.71 -38.79
CA THR A 2 31.55 61.88 -38.43
C THR A 2 30.31 61.33 -37.72
N ARG A 3 30.08 61.77 -36.48
CA ARG A 3 29.02 61.26 -35.61
C ARG A 3 27.66 61.68 -36.18
N SER A 4 26.75 60.73 -36.40
CA SER A 4 25.32 61.00 -36.50
C SER A 4 24.70 60.54 -35.19
N LEU A 5 24.32 61.51 -34.35
CA LEU A 5 23.65 61.31 -33.07
C LEU A 5 22.12 61.35 -33.22
N ASP A 6 21.61 61.51 -34.44
CA ASP A 6 20.21 61.85 -34.72
C ASP A 6 19.29 60.61 -34.86
N LEU A 7 19.82 59.40 -34.66
CA LEU A 7 19.03 58.16 -34.77
C LEU A 7 18.32 57.74 -33.47
N PHE A 8 18.59 58.42 -32.34
CA PHE A 8 18.09 58.01 -31.02
C PHE A 8 17.36 59.10 -30.22
N ASP A 9 17.09 60.27 -30.81
CA ASP A 9 16.22 61.28 -30.20
C ASP A 9 14.90 61.41 -30.99
N PRO A 10 13.80 60.78 -30.54
CA PRO A 10 12.52 60.89 -31.23
C PRO A 10 11.82 62.26 -31.03
N PHE A 11 12.42 63.21 -30.31
CA PHE A 11 11.80 64.50 -29.98
C PHE A 11 12.43 65.74 -30.64
N ASP A 12 13.55 65.61 -31.36
CA ASP A 12 14.18 66.76 -32.04
C ASP A 12 13.65 66.98 -33.47
N ASN A 13 12.34 67.15 -33.60
CA ASN A 13 11.73 67.61 -34.85
C ASN A 13 10.93 68.88 -34.60
N THR A 14 11.62 69.96 -34.24
CA THR A 14 11.07 71.31 -34.34
C THR A 14 11.98 72.22 -35.15
N SER A 15 11.53 72.49 -36.38
CA SER A 15 12.09 73.50 -37.26
C SER A 15 11.82 74.90 -36.71
N GLY A 16 12.83 75.49 -36.08
CA GLY A 16 12.97 76.95 -35.98
C GLY A 16 13.09 77.52 -34.56
N GLY A 17 14.19 78.24 -34.34
CA GLY A 17 14.16 79.49 -33.59
C GLY A 17 14.35 79.43 -32.07
N GLU A 18 15.49 79.99 -31.65
CA GLU A 18 15.74 80.66 -30.37
C GLU A 18 16.10 79.82 -29.12
N LYS A 19 17.38 79.95 -28.76
CA LYS A 19 17.90 79.85 -27.39
C LYS A 19 16.93 80.44 -26.36
N LYS A 20 16.44 79.61 -25.44
CA LYS A 20 16.35 79.90 -24.00
C LYS A 20 15.99 78.63 -23.23
N SER A 21 16.45 78.60 -21.99
CA SER A 21 16.33 77.52 -20.99
C SER A 21 16.89 76.16 -21.39
N GLY A 22 18.23 76.05 -21.38
CA GLY A 22 18.84 74.80 -20.98
C GLY A 22 18.36 74.45 -19.56
N ILE A 23 17.59 73.37 -19.46
CA ILE A 23 17.49 72.59 -18.23
C ILE A 23 18.44 71.43 -18.48
N GLY A 24 19.56 71.42 -17.77
CA GLY A 24 20.45 70.27 -17.72
C GLY A 24 19.70 69.11 -17.08
N ALA A 25 18.99 68.34 -17.89
CA ALA A 25 18.77 66.95 -17.60
C ALA A 25 20.13 66.29 -17.79
N LEU A 26 20.66 65.73 -16.71
CA LEU A 26 21.71 64.73 -16.81
C LEU A 26 21.24 63.68 -17.81
N ASP A 27 22.08 63.39 -18.80
CA ASP A 27 22.00 62.20 -19.65
C ASP A 27 21.95 60.96 -18.74
N GLU A 28 20.77 60.59 -18.24
CA GLU A 28 20.52 59.22 -17.79
C GLU A 28 20.10 58.43 -19.01
N SER A 29 21.12 58.12 -19.81
CA SER A 29 21.10 57.10 -20.85
C SER A 29 20.40 55.85 -20.32
N ALA A 30 19.55 55.22 -21.15
CA ALA A 30 18.90 53.93 -20.89
C ALA A 30 19.79 53.02 -20.03
N GLN A 31 19.36 52.71 -18.81
CA GLN A 31 20.20 51.99 -17.84
C GLN A 31 20.34 50.49 -18.18
N TYR A 32 19.39 49.96 -18.95
CA TYR A 32 19.43 48.57 -19.42
C TYR A 32 19.02 48.52 -20.89
N SER A 33 19.96 48.11 -21.73
CA SER A 33 19.69 47.71 -23.11
C SER A 33 20.17 46.28 -23.31
N SER A 34 19.26 45.38 -23.67
CA SER A 34 19.64 44.04 -24.10
C SER A 34 19.50 43.93 -25.62
N LEU A 35 20.57 43.47 -26.26
CA LEU A 35 20.56 43.07 -27.66
C LEU A 35 20.43 41.55 -27.72
N SER A 36 19.44 41.04 -28.46
CA SER A 36 19.35 39.62 -28.75
C SER A 36 19.09 39.38 -30.23
N MET A 37 19.87 38.50 -30.82
CA MET A 37 19.62 38.02 -32.19
C MET A 37 18.44 37.05 -32.15
N GLN A 38 17.42 37.32 -32.94
CA GLN A 38 16.20 36.50 -33.04
C GLN A 38 16.38 35.40 -34.08
N GLU A 39 15.58 34.35 -33.97
CA GLU A 39 15.63 33.17 -34.84
C GLU A 39 15.28 33.47 -36.32
N ASP A 40 14.66 34.62 -36.59
CA ASP A 40 14.34 35.10 -37.94
C ASP A 40 15.46 35.96 -38.57
N GLY A 41 16.60 36.09 -37.90
CA GLY A 41 17.76 36.87 -38.36
C GLY A 41 17.67 38.37 -38.07
N THR A 42 16.64 38.82 -37.34
CA THR A 42 16.53 40.20 -36.86
C THR A 42 17.23 40.39 -35.51
N ILE A 43 17.55 41.64 -35.17
CA ILE A 43 18.12 42.01 -33.88
C ILE A 43 17.01 42.67 -33.07
N ALA A 44 16.61 42.04 -31.97
CA ALA A 44 15.76 42.67 -30.97
C ALA A 44 16.62 43.58 -30.09
N VAL A 45 16.17 44.82 -29.95
CA VAL A 45 16.69 45.78 -28.98
C VAL A 45 15.58 46.06 -27.99
N LEU A 46 15.77 45.62 -26.75
CA LEU A 46 14.94 46.03 -25.63
C LEU A 46 15.67 47.15 -24.90
N MET A 47 15.00 48.29 -24.77
CA MET A 47 15.51 49.44 -24.03
C MET A 47 14.56 49.76 -22.89
N GLU A 48 15.09 49.79 -21.67
CA GLU A 48 14.37 50.29 -20.51
C GLU A 48 14.84 51.71 -20.23
N ALA A 49 13.92 52.66 -20.39
CA ALA A 49 14.16 54.06 -20.10
C ALA A 49 13.16 54.54 -19.05
N TYR A 50 13.50 55.62 -18.34
CA TYR A 50 12.58 56.33 -17.46
C TYR A 50 12.08 57.59 -18.17
N PRO A 51 11.11 57.48 -19.12
CA PRO A 51 10.74 58.62 -19.96
C PRO A 51 9.99 59.72 -19.21
N TYR A 52 9.41 59.43 -18.04
CA TYR A 52 8.62 60.41 -17.27
C TYR A 52 9.01 60.44 -15.80
N ALA A 53 9.53 61.60 -15.37
CA ALA A 53 9.60 61.96 -13.96
C ALA A 53 8.28 62.64 -13.55
N ILE A 54 7.40 61.94 -12.82
CA ILE A 54 6.22 62.58 -12.22
C ILE A 54 6.66 63.22 -10.90
N ARG A 55 6.73 64.55 -10.88
CA ARG A 55 7.03 65.31 -9.65
C ARG A 55 5.74 65.57 -8.88
N HIS A 56 5.60 64.99 -7.69
CA HIS A 56 4.60 65.42 -6.70
C HIS A 56 5.20 66.53 -5.82
N MET A 57 4.58 67.72 -5.82
CA MET A 57 4.90 68.76 -4.83
C MET A 57 3.99 68.56 -3.62
N ASP A 58 4.58 68.26 -2.46
CA ASP A 58 3.83 68.27 -1.21
C ASP A 58 3.47 69.72 -0.82
N GLY A 59 2.19 69.93 -0.53
CA GLY A 59 1.47 71.18 -0.74
C GLY A 59 1.72 72.31 0.25
N ASN A 60 2.96 72.57 0.71
CA ASN A 60 3.21 73.76 1.55
C ASN A 60 4.67 74.28 1.62
N ARG A 61 5.48 74.17 0.56
CA ARG A 61 6.85 74.73 0.57
C ARG A 61 7.17 75.56 -0.68
N ASN A 62 7.79 76.71 -0.46
CA ASN A 62 8.16 77.73 -1.46
C ASN A 62 9.62 77.58 -1.93
N ASN A 63 9.92 78.17 -3.10
CA ASN A 63 11.09 77.93 -3.99
C ASN A 63 12.52 78.09 -3.41
N ASN A 64 12.74 78.36 -2.12
CA ASN A 64 14.05 78.75 -1.59
C ASN A 64 14.62 77.83 -0.50
N THR A 65 14.13 76.62 -0.35
CA THR A 65 14.78 75.60 0.50
C THR A 65 15.00 74.36 -0.33
N ALA A 66 16.20 73.78 -0.25
CA ALA A 66 16.59 72.55 -0.96
C ALA A 66 15.52 71.47 -0.73
N ALA A 67 14.61 71.35 -1.68
CA ALA A 67 13.47 70.46 -1.58
C ALA A 67 14.00 69.05 -1.90
N THR A 68 13.90 68.14 -0.93
CA THR A 68 14.01 66.71 -1.20
C THR A 68 12.84 66.33 -2.09
N HIS A 69 13.10 66.28 -3.40
CA HIS A 69 12.15 65.77 -4.37
C HIS A 69 12.13 64.24 -4.27
N TRP A 70 10.97 63.67 -3.94
CA TRP A 70 10.70 62.25 -4.18
C TRP A 70 9.84 62.18 -5.45
N GLY A 71 10.49 61.92 -6.58
CA GLY A 71 9.78 61.59 -7.82
C GLY A 71 9.61 60.08 -7.89
N ASP A 72 8.38 59.63 -8.14
CA ASP A 72 8.16 58.26 -8.62
C ASP A 72 8.57 58.23 -10.10
N TRP A 73 9.55 57.39 -10.41
CA TRP A 73 10.03 57.17 -11.77
C TRP A 73 9.19 56.08 -12.42
N VAL A 74 8.52 56.41 -13.53
CA VAL A 74 7.77 55.42 -14.30
C VAL A 74 8.70 54.83 -15.37
N MET A 75 8.97 53.54 -15.27
CA MET A 75 9.72 52.78 -16.29
C MET A 75 8.88 52.61 -17.56
N GLY A 76 9.44 52.98 -18.71
CA GLY A 76 8.93 52.66 -20.04
C GLY A 76 9.84 51.63 -20.71
N GLN A 77 9.26 50.50 -21.12
CA GLN A 77 9.95 49.49 -21.93
C GLN A 77 9.67 49.75 -23.42
N TYR A 78 10.73 49.89 -24.21
CA TYR A 78 10.66 50.06 -25.66
C TYR A 78 11.26 48.84 -26.35
N TYR A 79 10.52 48.28 -27.30
CA TYR A 79 10.94 47.11 -28.06
C TYR A 79 11.07 47.47 -29.54
N ILE A 80 12.26 47.24 -30.11
CA ILE A 80 12.56 47.52 -31.52
C ILE A 80 13.10 46.26 -32.19
N ASN A 81 12.52 45.88 -33.32
CA ASN A 81 13.06 44.86 -34.22
C ASN A 81 13.80 45.53 -35.37
N LEU A 82 15.12 45.33 -35.45
CA LEU A 82 15.95 45.83 -36.54
C LEU A 82 16.34 44.69 -37.48
N ARG A 83 16.20 44.89 -38.80
CA ARG A 83 16.77 43.95 -39.79
C ARG A 83 18.22 44.35 -40.10
N ILE A 84 19.05 43.40 -40.52
CA ILE A 84 20.48 43.65 -40.77
C ILE A 84 20.71 44.75 -41.82
N GLY A 85 19.90 44.77 -42.89
CA GLY A 85 19.93 45.81 -43.92
C GLY A 85 19.35 47.17 -43.49
N ASP A 86 18.73 47.27 -42.31
CA ASP A 86 18.33 48.55 -41.72
C ASP A 86 19.50 49.22 -40.98
N ILE A 87 20.53 48.43 -40.62
CA ILE A 87 21.71 48.87 -39.85
C ILE A 87 22.91 49.10 -40.77
N ILE A 88 23.06 48.28 -41.82
CA ILE A 88 24.19 48.35 -42.76
C ILE A 88 23.63 48.58 -44.18
N PRO A 89 23.88 49.76 -44.77
CA PRO A 89 23.52 50.02 -46.16
C PRO A 89 24.13 48.95 -47.07
N ASP A 90 23.34 48.43 -48.02
CA ASP A 90 23.71 47.39 -48.99
C ASP A 90 23.95 45.97 -48.41
N ALA A 91 23.63 45.72 -47.14
CA ALA A 91 23.68 44.36 -46.61
C ALA A 91 22.55 43.49 -47.18
N VAL A 92 22.93 42.34 -47.76
CA VAL A 92 21.99 41.34 -48.29
C VAL A 92 21.20 40.76 -47.12
N GLN A 93 19.89 40.99 -47.11
CA GLN A 93 18.98 40.40 -46.14
C GLN A 93 18.99 38.87 -46.27
N PRO A 94 18.97 38.12 -45.15
CA PRO A 94 18.74 36.67 -45.21
C PRO A 94 17.46 36.39 -46.01
N ALA A 95 17.51 35.40 -46.91
CA ALA A 95 16.33 34.97 -47.63
C ALA A 95 15.22 34.60 -46.62
N ALA A 96 13.99 35.07 -46.85
CA ALA A 96 12.87 34.70 -46.00
C ALA A 96 12.74 33.16 -45.97
N GLN A 97 12.49 32.60 -44.79
CA GLN A 97 12.23 31.16 -44.65
C GLN A 97 11.02 30.78 -45.51
N VAL A 98 11.22 29.81 -46.39
CA VAL A 98 10.29 29.50 -47.49
C VAL A 98 9.38 28.32 -47.15
N ILE A 99 9.80 27.47 -46.19
CA ILE A 99 9.07 26.28 -45.76
C ILE A 99 9.07 26.14 -44.23
N ASP A 100 8.13 25.36 -43.70
CA ASP A 100 8.04 25.09 -42.26
C ASP A 100 9.26 24.28 -41.76
N ALA A 101 9.54 24.39 -40.45
CA ALA A 101 10.58 23.59 -39.81
C ALA A 101 10.25 22.09 -39.87
N PRO A 102 11.26 21.21 -39.93
CA PRO A 102 11.11 19.83 -39.51
C PRO A 102 10.54 19.76 -38.09
N VAL A 103 9.75 18.73 -37.81
CA VAL A 103 9.20 18.45 -36.49
C VAL A 103 10.00 17.31 -35.86
N ILE A 104 10.58 17.57 -34.68
CA ILE A 104 11.26 16.56 -33.86
C ILE A 104 10.27 16.00 -32.83
N SER A 105 10.13 14.68 -32.81
CA SER A 105 9.29 13.91 -31.89
C SER A 105 10.12 12.86 -31.14
N PRO A 106 9.84 12.58 -29.86
CA PRO A 106 8.87 13.26 -29.01
C PRO A 106 9.34 14.68 -28.63
N LYS A 107 8.42 15.48 -28.05
CA LYS A 107 8.74 16.82 -27.54
C LYS A 107 9.84 16.76 -26.46
N SER A 108 10.39 17.92 -26.10
CA SER A 108 11.38 18.01 -25.01
C SER A 108 10.80 17.41 -23.74
N LEU A 109 11.55 16.49 -23.14
CA LEU A 109 11.11 15.64 -22.06
C LEU A 109 12.30 15.33 -21.15
N THR A 110 11.99 15.16 -19.88
CA THR A 110 12.90 14.57 -18.89
C THR A 110 12.50 13.11 -18.76
N TYR A 111 13.46 12.19 -18.91
CA TYR A 111 13.22 10.76 -18.75
C TYR A 111 13.76 10.27 -17.41
N ASP A 112 12.87 9.69 -16.62
CA ASP A 112 13.15 9.13 -15.29
C ASP A 112 13.23 7.60 -15.38
N SER A 113 14.16 7.05 -16.18
CA SER A 113 14.39 5.59 -16.25
C SER A 113 15.87 5.20 -16.36
N TYR A 114 16.19 4.08 -15.72
CA TYR A 114 17.50 3.43 -15.72
C TYR A 114 17.72 2.45 -16.89
N LYS A 115 16.63 2.03 -17.58
CA LYS A 115 16.72 1.09 -18.71
C LYS A 115 16.92 1.85 -20.02
N ASP A 116 17.84 1.37 -20.84
CA ASP A 116 18.07 1.88 -22.20
C ASP A 116 16.83 1.72 -23.09
N THR A 117 16.07 0.64 -22.92
CA THR A 117 14.84 0.34 -23.67
C THR A 117 13.68 1.29 -23.42
N ASP A 118 13.66 2.01 -22.30
CA ASP A 118 12.55 2.91 -21.94
C ASP A 118 12.68 4.28 -22.62
N ARG A 119 13.83 4.55 -23.25
CA ARG A 119 14.08 5.79 -23.97
C ARG A 119 13.42 5.72 -25.34
N PRO A 120 12.57 6.70 -25.71
CA PRO A 120 11.93 6.69 -27.01
C PRO A 120 12.94 6.96 -28.12
N GLU A 121 12.66 6.39 -29.29
CA GLU A 121 13.36 6.77 -30.51
C GLU A 121 13.08 8.23 -30.87
N ILE A 122 14.06 8.89 -31.48
CA ILE A 122 13.91 10.28 -31.95
C ILE A 122 13.49 10.23 -33.42
N THR A 123 12.33 10.77 -33.72
CA THR A 123 11.81 10.87 -35.07
C THR A 123 11.88 12.32 -35.54
N ILE A 124 12.57 12.55 -36.64
CA ILE A 124 12.61 13.84 -37.34
C ILE A 124 11.74 13.70 -38.58
N SER A 125 10.70 14.52 -38.68
CA SER A 125 9.74 14.48 -39.78
C SER A 125 9.63 15.84 -40.46
N HIS A 126 9.40 15.87 -41.76
CA HIS A 126 9.11 17.10 -42.48
C HIS A 126 8.18 16.80 -43.66
N GLN A 127 7.44 17.81 -44.10
CA GLN A 127 6.62 17.71 -45.31
C GLN A 127 7.44 18.11 -46.54
N ASN A 128 7.24 17.40 -47.64
CA ASN A 128 7.82 17.74 -48.94
C ASN A 128 6.92 18.76 -49.67
N TYR A 129 7.28 20.05 -49.65
CA TYR A 129 6.47 21.16 -50.18
C TYR A 129 6.61 21.38 -51.71
N VAL A 130 6.03 20.51 -52.54
CA VAL A 130 6.24 20.46 -54.01
C VAL A 130 6.10 21.81 -54.76
N ASN A 131 5.48 22.83 -54.16
CA ASN A 131 5.24 24.16 -54.73
C ASN A 131 6.50 25.08 -54.85
N TYR A 132 7.67 24.67 -54.34
CA TYR A 132 8.90 25.50 -54.36
C TYR A 132 10.04 24.90 -55.22
N PRO A 133 9.90 24.87 -56.55
CA PRO A 133 10.74 24.08 -57.46
C PRO A 133 12.25 24.35 -57.35
N ASN A 134 12.67 25.54 -56.92
CA ASN A 134 14.09 25.93 -56.81
C ASN A 134 14.80 25.40 -55.55
N ASN A 135 14.09 24.75 -54.63
CA ASN A 135 14.64 24.31 -53.33
C ASN A 135 14.95 22.81 -53.27
N TYR A 136 14.60 22.08 -54.33
CA TYR A 136 14.57 20.63 -54.39
C TYR A 136 15.81 20.02 -55.00
N ASN A 137 16.12 18.78 -54.61
CA ASN A 137 17.04 17.95 -55.38
C ASN A 137 16.44 17.72 -56.78
N THR A 138 17.24 17.98 -57.81
CA THR A 138 16.87 17.89 -59.23
C THR A 138 16.41 16.49 -59.67
N THR A 139 16.82 15.45 -58.94
CA THR A 139 16.52 14.05 -59.29
C THR A 139 15.17 13.59 -58.70
N ASP A 140 14.95 13.84 -57.41
CA ASP A 140 13.83 13.22 -56.67
C ASP A 140 12.75 14.22 -56.25
N LYS A 141 12.95 15.52 -56.50
CA LYS A 141 12.08 16.61 -56.04
C LYS A 141 11.84 16.57 -54.52
N LYS A 142 12.86 16.24 -53.73
CA LYS A 142 12.82 16.25 -52.24
C LYS A 142 13.76 17.31 -51.64
N VAL A 143 13.38 17.87 -50.48
CA VAL A 143 14.20 18.84 -49.73
C VAL A 143 15.25 18.08 -48.92
N LYS A 144 16.41 18.70 -48.69
CA LYS A 144 17.46 18.13 -47.84
C LYS A 144 17.27 18.59 -46.40
N THR A 145 17.08 17.64 -45.49
CA THR A 145 16.93 17.90 -44.05
C THR A 145 18.23 17.53 -43.33
N LEU A 146 18.76 18.48 -42.56
CA LEU A 146 19.95 18.35 -41.74
C LEU A 146 19.56 18.27 -40.26
N TYR A 147 20.35 17.53 -39.48
CA TYR A 147 20.20 17.48 -38.02
C TYR A 147 21.54 17.43 -37.30
N GLU A 148 21.54 17.83 -36.03
CA GLU A 148 22.71 17.84 -35.16
C GLU A 148 22.34 17.45 -33.72
N PHE A 149 23.33 16.91 -33.02
CA PHE A 149 23.28 16.56 -31.61
C PHE A 149 24.33 17.34 -30.85
N GLU A 150 23.94 17.91 -29.72
CA GLU A 150 24.85 18.54 -28.76
C GLU A 150 24.64 17.89 -27.39
N TYR A 151 25.74 17.57 -26.71
CA TYR A 151 25.72 16.96 -25.38
C TYR A 151 26.24 17.96 -24.34
N TYR A 152 25.51 18.11 -23.24
CA TYR A 152 25.77 19.07 -22.17
C TYR A 152 25.90 18.37 -20.82
N ASP A 153 26.77 18.89 -19.95
CA ASP A 153 26.83 18.49 -18.53
C ASP A 153 25.73 19.16 -17.70
N ALA A 154 25.65 18.78 -16.42
CA ALA A 154 24.65 19.27 -15.46
C ALA A 154 24.73 20.80 -15.21
N ASP A 155 25.90 21.41 -15.44
CA ASP A 155 26.11 22.86 -15.30
C ASP A 155 25.80 23.63 -16.61
N GLY A 156 25.37 22.91 -17.67
CA GLY A 156 25.02 23.48 -18.96
C GLY A 156 26.21 23.74 -19.88
N LYS A 157 27.39 23.19 -19.59
CA LYS A 157 28.57 23.29 -20.46
C LYS A 157 28.51 22.21 -21.54
N ARG A 158 28.70 22.63 -22.80
CA ARG A 158 28.71 21.73 -23.97
C ARG A 158 29.98 20.87 -23.98
N LEU A 159 29.80 19.55 -23.96
CA LEU A 159 30.85 18.55 -23.94
C LEU A 159 31.16 17.97 -25.32
N ALA A 160 30.15 17.77 -26.18
CA ALA A 160 30.33 17.22 -27.52
C ALA A 160 29.28 17.77 -28.50
N VAL A 161 29.60 17.72 -29.80
CA VAL A 161 28.71 18.06 -30.91
C VAL A 161 28.93 17.10 -32.07
N SER A 162 27.86 16.62 -32.70
CA SER A 162 27.94 15.73 -33.86
C SER A 162 28.35 16.46 -35.13
N LYS A 163 28.92 15.75 -36.09
CA LYS A 163 29.23 16.31 -37.42
C LYS A 163 27.98 16.38 -38.29
N ILE A 164 27.64 17.58 -38.78
CA ILE A 164 26.50 17.79 -39.70
C ILE A 164 26.73 17.10 -41.06
N SER A 165 27.99 16.94 -41.49
CA SER A 165 28.39 16.38 -42.80
C SER A 165 27.98 14.93 -43.04
N GLU A 166 27.53 14.21 -42.01
CA GLU A 166 27.07 12.82 -42.07
C GLU A 166 25.57 12.69 -41.75
N SER A 167 24.88 13.83 -41.60
CA SER A 167 23.57 13.94 -40.93
C SER A 167 22.53 14.58 -41.84
N GLU A 168 22.33 14.00 -43.02
CA GLU A 168 21.32 14.43 -43.98
C GLU A 168 20.37 13.31 -44.38
N PHE A 169 19.14 13.69 -44.74
CA PHE A 169 18.21 12.81 -45.41
C PHE A 169 17.23 13.62 -46.27
N THR A 170 16.64 12.96 -47.24
CA THR A 170 15.65 13.54 -48.16
C THR A 170 14.25 12.94 -47.99
N GLU A 171 14.11 11.86 -47.22
CA GLU A 171 12.82 11.23 -46.92
C GLU A 171 11.97 12.08 -45.98
N GLU A 172 10.65 11.91 -45.99
CA GLU A 172 9.74 12.68 -45.12
C GLU A 172 9.98 12.42 -43.63
N THR A 173 10.61 11.30 -43.27
CA THR A 173 10.83 10.93 -41.88
C THR A 173 12.11 10.14 -41.73
N LYS A 174 12.86 10.41 -40.66
CA LYS A 174 14.00 9.63 -40.20
C LYS A 174 13.85 9.34 -38.70
N THR A 175 13.94 8.06 -38.35
CA THR A 175 13.93 7.61 -36.96
C THR A 175 15.35 7.24 -36.54
N LEU A 176 15.76 7.68 -35.35
CA LEU A 176 17.09 7.56 -34.80
C LEU A 176 17.00 6.88 -33.44
N THR A 177 17.78 5.82 -33.25
CA THR A 177 17.92 5.16 -31.95
C THR A 177 18.92 5.95 -31.10
N TRP A 178 18.90 5.75 -29.78
CA TRP A 178 19.93 6.32 -28.89
C TRP A 178 21.34 5.83 -29.24
N GLN A 179 21.45 4.63 -29.83
CA GLN A 179 22.70 4.13 -30.38
C GLN A 179 23.25 4.99 -31.53
N ASP A 180 22.38 5.49 -32.39
CA ASP A 180 22.78 6.39 -33.47
C ASP A 180 23.23 7.74 -32.92
N VAL A 181 22.54 8.25 -31.89
CA VAL A 181 22.85 9.53 -31.23
C VAL A 181 24.25 9.52 -30.60
N TYR A 182 24.54 8.55 -29.73
CA TYR A 182 25.83 8.57 -29.01
C TYR A 182 27.02 8.24 -29.93
N LYS A 183 26.81 7.42 -30.97
CA LYS A 183 27.83 7.19 -32.00
C LYS A 183 28.13 8.46 -32.79
N ALA A 184 27.09 9.23 -33.16
CA ALA A 184 27.24 10.51 -33.85
C ALA A 184 27.98 11.56 -33.00
N LEU A 185 27.86 11.49 -31.67
CA LEU A 185 28.61 12.30 -30.71
C LEU A 185 30.05 11.80 -30.46
N GLY A 186 30.45 10.66 -31.04
CA GLY A 186 31.80 10.10 -30.94
C GLY A 186 32.03 9.15 -29.76
N TYR A 187 30.97 8.64 -29.11
CA TYR A 187 31.06 7.73 -27.98
C TYR A 187 30.83 6.26 -28.38
N THR A 188 31.47 5.33 -27.67
CA THR A 188 31.29 3.88 -27.86
C THR A 188 30.09 3.31 -27.09
N SER A 189 29.64 4.03 -26.07
CA SER A 189 28.46 3.75 -25.24
C SER A 189 27.73 5.05 -24.93
N ASP A 190 26.46 4.98 -24.55
CA ASP A 190 25.66 6.16 -24.23
C ASP A 190 26.27 6.98 -23.06
N PRO A 191 26.77 8.21 -23.32
CA PRO A 191 27.42 9.03 -22.29
C PRO A 191 26.42 9.61 -21.29
N THR A 192 25.12 9.60 -21.58
CA THR A 192 24.06 10.13 -20.72
C THR A 192 23.47 9.06 -19.79
N LEU A 193 23.87 7.80 -19.98
CA LEU A 193 23.43 6.69 -19.14
C LEU A 193 24.07 6.83 -17.74
N LYS A 194 23.25 6.84 -16.68
CA LYS A 194 23.67 6.94 -15.27
C LYS A 194 24.24 8.30 -14.82
N GLN A 195 24.08 9.38 -15.58
CA GLN A 195 24.51 10.74 -15.20
C GLN A 195 23.33 11.70 -14.98
N ASN A 196 23.11 12.16 -13.75
CA ASN A 196 22.01 13.06 -13.41
C ASN A 196 22.25 14.48 -13.90
N GLY A 197 21.24 15.11 -14.51
CA GLY A 197 21.28 16.51 -14.97
C GLY A 197 21.96 16.72 -16.32
N TYR A 198 22.52 15.68 -16.92
CA TYR A 198 23.10 15.74 -18.25
C TYR A 198 22.00 15.72 -19.32
N SER A 199 22.23 16.39 -20.45
CA SER A 199 21.22 16.53 -21.50
C SER A 199 21.80 16.42 -22.91
N VAL A 200 20.96 15.95 -23.82
CA VAL A 200 21.21 15.98 -25.26
C VAL A 200 20.22 16.92 -25.92
N ARG A 201 20.75 17.91 -26.64
CA ARG A 201 19.95 18.78 -27.51
C ARG A 201 20.00 18.24 -28.93
N VAL A 202 18.85 18.06 -29.53
CA VAL A 202 18.66 17.69 -30.93
C VAL A 202 18.13 18.89 -31.68
N SER A 203 18.72 19.20 -32.82
CA SER A 203 18.20 20.25 -33.69
C SER A 203 18.08 19.79 -35.13
N ALA A 204 17.08 20.28 -35.86
CA ALA A 204 16.86 19.93 -37.26
C ALA A 204 16.37 21.13 -38.08
N TYR A 205 16.82 21.22 -39.33
CA TYR A 205 16.43 22.27 -40.28
C TYR A 205 16.61 21.81 -41.73
N CYS A 206 15.95 22.48 -42.66
CA CYS A 206 16.05 22.18 -44.08
C CYS A 206 16.97 23.15 -44.82
N VAL A 207 17.70 22.63 -45.79
CA VAL A 207 18.52 23.40 -46.72
C VAL A 207 18.09 23.16 -48.17
N SER A 208 18.27 24.18 -49.00
CA SER A 208 18.14 24.09 -50.45
C SER A 208 19.14 23.07 -50.98
N ALA A 209 18.67 22.15 -51.83
CA ALA A 209 19.53 21.15 -52.45
C ALA A 209 20.50 21.74 -53.50
N ASN A 210 20.23 22.96 -53.98
CA ASN A 210 20.99 23.58 -55.08
C ASN A 210 22.23 24.36 -54.59
N ASP A 211 22.13 25.01 -53.44
CA ASP A 211 23.16 25.94 -52.94
C ASP A 211 23.37 25.85 -51.41
N ALA A 212 22.76 24.85 -50.75
CA ALA A 212 22.87 24.61 -49.31
C ALA A 212 22.42 25.78 -48.41
N GLN A 213 21.65 26.73 -48.95
CA GLN A 213 21.06 27.80 -48.13
C GLN A 213 20.00 27.24 -47.18
N VAL A 214 19.95 27.75 -45.95
CA VAL A 214 18.90 27.39 -44.98
C VAL A 214 17.57 27.98 -45.43
N ILE A 215 16.56 27.14 -45.59
CA ILE A 215 15.25 27.54 -46.15
C ILE A 215 14.09 27.33 -45.18
N SER A 216 14.34 26.77 -44.00
CA SER A 216 13.33 26.59 -42.94
C SER A 216 13.79 27.16 -41.60
N LYS A 217 12.86 27.27 -40.65
CA LYS A 217 13.20 27.40 -39.23
C LYS A 217 13.92 26.15 -38.73
N LYS A 218 14.70 26.33 -37.66
CA LYS A 218 15.34 25.25 -36.90
C LYS A 218 14.39 24.81 -35.79
N ASP A 219 14.03 23.53 -35.74
CA ASP A 219 13.38 22.96 -34.57
C ASP A 219 14.44 22.43 -33.61
N VAL A 220 14.21 22.63 -32.32
CA VAL A 220 15.13 22.24 -31.25
C VAL A 220 14.36 21.50 -30.16
N LYS A 221 14.94 20.40 -29.67
CA LYS A 221 14.42 19.63 -28.54
C LYS A 221 15.56 19.29 -27.59
N ILE A 222 15.29 19.39 -26.29
CA ILE A 222 16.23 19.01 -25.24
C ILE A 222 15.68 17.76 -24.54
N TYR A 223 16.52 16.74 -24.44
CA TYR A 223 16.24 15.51 -23.71
C TYR A 223 17.17 15.44 -22.51
N THR A 224 16.58 15.44 -21.32
CA THR A 224 17.32 15.39 -20.06
C THR A 224 17.13 14.01 -19.43
N PHE A 225 18.19 13.46 -18.84
CA PHE A 225 18.16 12.15 -18.21
C PHE A 225 18.44 12.30 -16.72
N ALA A 226 17.40 12.16 -15.89
CA ALA A 226 17.60 12.04 -14.45
C ALA A 226 18.07 10.61 -14.15
N ASN A 227 19.13 10.46 -13.35
CA ASN A 227 19.67 9.15 -12.93
C ASN A 227 19.90 9.19 -11.41
N PRO A 228 20.16 8.06 -10.73
CA PRO A 228 19.41 6.81 -10.61
C PRO A 228 18.30 6.93 -9.56
N VAL A 229 17.29 6.05 -9.63
CA VAL A 229 16.19 5.98 -8.66
C VAL A 229 16.29 4.72 -7.81
N ARG A 230 15.92 4.80 -6.53
CA ARG A 230 15.82 3.66 -5.62
C ARG A 230 14.36 3.38 -5.28
N ARG A 231 14.04 2.09 -5.11
CA ARG A 231 12.74 1.67 -4.60
C ARG A 231 12.77 1.62 -3.09
N ILE A 232 11.76 2.20 -2.46
CA ILE A 232 11.59 2.18 -1.02
C ILE A 232 10.14 1.88 -0.67
N LYS A 233 9.93 1.10 0.39
CA LYS A 233 8.63 0.96 1.03
C LYS A 233 8.78 0.98 2.55
N VAL A 234 7.68 1.30 3.22
CA VAL A 234 7.57 1.24 4.68
C VAL A 234 6.52 0.22 5.05
N VAL A 235 6.83 -0.64 6.01
CA VAL A 235 5.92 -1.67 6.51
C VAL A 235 5.71 -1.45 8.00
N GLY A 236 4.47 -1.22 8.43
CA GLY A 236 4.14 -1.24 9.85
C GLY A 236 4.25 -2.66 10.41
N LEU A 237 4.78 -2.84 11.62
CA LEU A 237 4.80 -4.11 12.35
C LEU A 237 4.13 -3.94 13.72
N PRO A 238 3.08 -4.71 14.06
CA PRO A 238 2.39 -5.65 13.17
C PRO A 238 1.83 -4.93 11.95
N THR A 239 1.62 -5.67 10.85
CA THR A 239 1.13 -5.10 9.56
C THR A 239 -0.27 -4.52 9.66
N SER A 240 -0.86 -4.47 10.85
CA SER A 240 -2.27 -4.25 11.05
C SER A 240 -2.62 -3.19 12.05
N GLY A 241 -3.66 -2.40 11.76
CA GLY A 241 -4.22 -1.34 12.60
C GLY A 241 -3.27 -0.16 12.88
N ALA A 242 -1.96 -0.40 12.92
CA ALA A 242 -0.86 0.55 13.13
C ALA A 242 -0.20 0.99 11.81
N SER A 243 -0.43 0.23 10.74
CA SER A 243 0.16 0.41 9.41
C SER A 243 -0.53 1.52 8.62
N LYS A 244 -0.74 2.70 9.22
CA LYS A 244 -1.10 3.91 8.47
C LYS A 244 0.16 4.74 8.23
N THR A 245 1.24 4.08 7.84
CA THR A 245 2.50 4.75 7.55
C THR A 245 2.42 5.38 6.17
N GLU A 246 3.05 6.53 6.01
CA GLU A 246 3.13 7.25 4.74
C GLU A 246 4.59 7.53 4.41
N LEU A 247 4.98 7.25 3.18
CA LEU A 247 6.23 7.71 2.59
C LEU A 247 5.92 8.81 1.58
N SER A 248 6.61 9.93 1.66
CA SER A 248 6.40 11.06 0.76
C SER A 248 7.71 11.69 0.30
N THR A 249 7.66 12.32 -0.88
CA THR A 249 8.70 13.15 -1.45
C THR A 249 8.06 14.32 -2.20
N GLN A 250 8.86 15.20 -2.83
CA GLN A 250 8.35 16.37 -3.56
C GLN A 250 7.32 15.97 -4.64
N GLY A 251 6.03 16.13 -4.32
CA GLY A 251 4.91 15.91 -5.23
C GLY A 251 4.28 14.50 -5.22
N SER A 252 4.79 13.55 -4.44
CA SER A 252 4.30 12.16 -4.43
C SER A 252 4.27 11.58 -3.01
N SER A 253 3.25 10.76 -2.69
CA SER A 253 3.22 9.93 -1.49
C SER A 253 2.58 8.57 -1.74
N VAL A 254 2.98 7.58 -0.93
CA VAL A 254 2.47 6.20 -0.93
C VAL A 254 2.16 5.76 0.50
N GLY A 255 1.22 4.81 0.64
CA GLY A 255 0.81 4.25 1.92
C GLY A 255 1.73 3.15 2.46
N SER A 256 1.26 2.44 3.48
CA SER A 256 1.97 1.27 4.03
C SER A 256 2.05 0.12 3.03
N ASP A 257 3.21 -0.53 3.02
CA ASP A 257 3.56 -1.66 2.15
C ASP A 257 3.41 -1.36 0.64
N GLU A 258 3.47 -0.08 0.28
CA GLU A 258 3.49 0.37 -1.11
C GLU A 258 4.90 0.83 -1.52
N TRP A 259 5.30 0.47 -2.73
CA TRP A 259 6.61 0.85 -3.27
C TRP A 259 6.57 2.26 -3.86
N MET A 260 7.53 3.10 -3.47
CA MET A 260 7.82 4.40 -4.08
C MET A 260 9.20 4.39 -4.74
N THR A 261 9.31 5.05 -5.88
CA THR A 261 10.58 5.26 -6.61
C THR A 261 11.06 6.68 -6.32
N VAL A 262 12.28 6.83 -5.82
CA VAL A 262 12.84 8.13 -5.40
C VAL A 262 14.24 8.30 -5.98
N GLY A 263 14.55 9.50 -6.51
CA GLY A 263 15.89 9.82 -7.01
C GLY A 263 16.94 9.83 -5.89
N LEU A 264 18.17 9.42 -6.19
CA LEU A 264 19.30 9.59 -5.27
C LEU A 264 19.44 11.06 -4.86
N GLY A 265 19.72 11.33 -3.59
CA GLY A 265 19.87 12.70 -3.09
C GLY A 265 18.57 13.47 -2.87
N GLN A 266 17.42 12.91 -3.26
CA GLN A 266 16.10 13.52 -3.01
C GLN A 266 15.67 13.29 -1.56
N GLU A 267 14.99 14.28 -0.97
CA GLU A 267 14.45 14.17 0.40
C GLU A 267 13.22 13.25 0.43
N VAL A 268 13.19 12.36 1.41
CA VAL A 268 12.08 11.48 1.73
C VAL A 268 11.63 11.79 3.15
N GLN A 269 10.31 11.89 3.34
CA GLN A 269 9.67 12.01 4.63
C GLN A 269 8.86 10.74 4.89
N LEU A 270 9.03 10.17 6.09
CA LEU A 270 8.31 8.99 6.55
C LEU A 270 7.52 9.37 7.79
N ASN A 271 6.21 9.19 7.74
CA ASN A 271 5.30 9.37 8.86
C ASN A 271 4.73 8.03 9.29
N ALA A 272 4.89 7.66 10.56
CA ALA A 272 4.44 6.40 11.14
C ALA A 272 3.56 6.64 12.38
N PRO A 273 2.36 7.23 12.23
CA PRO A 273 1.50 7.58 13.34
C PRO A 273 1.12 6.34 14.16
N ALA A 274 1.22 6.44 15.48
CA ALA A 274 0.70 5.43 16.39
C ALA A 274 -0.72 5.82 16.82
N VAL A 275 -1.70 5.03 16.42
CA VAL A 275 -3.08 5.14 16.89
C VAL A 275 -3.29 4.09 17.96
N TYR A 276 -4.00 4.41 19.03
CA TYR A 276 -4.36 3.43 20.05
C TYR A 276 -4.99 2.17 19.41
N PRO A 277 -4.59 0.94 19.78
CA PRO A 277 -3.81 0.55 20.96
C PRO A 277 -2.30 0.45 20.72
N PHE A 278 -1.80 1.00 19.62
CA PHE A 278 -0.40 0.87 19.23
C PHE A 278 0.46 1.97 19.87
N SER A 279 1.63 1.58 20.36
CA SER A 279 2.68 2.50 20.76
C SER A 279 3.86 2.34 19.82
N PHE A 280 4.33 3.43 19.23
CA PHE A 280 5.51 3.40 18.35
C PHE A 280 6.76 3.06 19.16
N VAL A 281 7.54 2.10 18.65
CA VAL A 281 8.79 1.64 19.26
C VAL A 281 9.98 2.24 18.54
N GLY A 282 10.00 2.16 17.21
CA GLY A 282 11.13 2.61 16.41
C GLY A 282 11.10 2.12 14.96
N PHE A 283 12.08 2.58 14.18
CA PHE A 283 12.32 2.14 12.81
C PHE A 283 13.44 1.12 12.74
N TYR A 284 13.26 0.08 11.93
CA TYR A 284 14.20 -1.03 11.76
C TYR A 284 14.43 -1.34 10.28
N TYR A 285 15.61 -1.88 9.98
CA TYR A 285 15.99 -2.30 8.62
C TYR A 285 15.63 -3.77 8.34
N ASP A 286 15.25 -4.54 9.36
CA ASP A 286 14.82 -5.93 9.25
C ASP A 286 13.53 -6.21 10.03
N LYS A 287 12.80 -7.23 9.57
CA LYS A 287 11.53 -7.66 10.16
C LYS A 287 11.67 -8.23 11.58
N LEU A 288 12.84 -8.78 11.92
CA LEU A 288 13.14 -9.39 13.22
C LEU A 288 13.50 -8.34 14.28
N LYS A 289 13.51 -7.05 13.92
CA LYS A 289 13.77 -5.91 14.81
C LYS A 289 15.19 -5.93 15.39
N GLN A 290 16.15 -6.52 14.68
CA GLN A 290 17.52 -6.68 15.18
C GLN A 290 18.43 -5.50 14.85
N VAL A 291 18.18 -4.82 13.73
CA VAL A 291 18.97 -3.73 13.18
C VAL A 291 18.14 -2.46 13.19
N PRO A 292 18.37 -1.55 14.15
CA PRO A 292 17.79 -0.21 14.13
C PRO A 292 18.08 0.49 12.79
N LEU A 293 17.12 1.24 12.26
CA LEU A 293 17.27 1.95 11.00
C LEU A 293 18.47 2.92 11.04
N SER A 294 18.74 3.53 12.19
CA SER A 294 19.83 4.48 12.41
C SER A 294 21.22 3.90 12.12
N ASP A 295 21.37 2.57 12.23
CA ASP A 295 22.64 1.89 12.00
C ASP A 295 22.95 1.73 10.50
N LYS A 296 21.92 1.87 9.65
CA LYS A 296 22.01 1.70 8.19
C LYS A 296 21.74 2.99 7.42
N LEU A 297 20.90 3.87 7.97
CA LEU A 297 20.44 5.07 7.31
C LEU A 297 20.47 6.25 8.28
N LYS A 298 21.12 7.33 7.88
CA LYS A 298 21.08 8.59 8.62
C LYS A 298 19.78 9.31 8.34
N TYR A 299 19.05 9.64 9.40
CA TYR A 299 17.81 10.40 9.32
C TYR A 299 17.73 11.41 10.48
N THR A 300 16.77 12.32 10.39
CA THR A 300 16.44 13.27 11.46
C THR A 300 14.96 13.23 11.78
N ASN A 301 14.58 13.42 13.03
CA ASN A 301 13.18 13.47 13.43
C ASN A 301 12.55 14.80 12.96
N LEU A 302 11.38 14.72 12.34
CA LEU A 302 10.58 15.87 11.96
C LEU A 302 9.94 16.45 13.22
N SER A 303 10.21 17.73 13.48
CA SER A 303 9.63 18.47 14.62
C SER A 303 9.82 17.80 16.00
N GLY A 304 10.86 16.97 16.14
CA GLY A 304 11.12 16.21 17.38
C GLY A 304 10.19 15.02 17.63
N ILE A 305 9.30 14.69 16.69
CA ILE A 305 8.36 13.57 16.81
C ILE A 305 9.05 12.28 16.37
N ALA A 306 9.22 11.31 17.28
CA ALA A 306 10.04 10.11 17.06
C ALA A 306 9.56 9.21 15.91
N ASN A 307 8.28 9.24 15.59
CA ASN A 307 7.67 8.43 14.53
C ASN A 307 7.54 9.18 13.19
N GLN A 308 8.16 10.35 13.08
CA GLN A 308 8.24 11.11 11.84
C GLN A 308 9.69 11.42 11.55
N ILE A 309 10.20 10.92 10.42
CA ILE A 309 11.60 11.08 10.07
C ILE A 309 11.74 11.66 8.67
N LYS A 310 12.85 12.35 8.44
CA LYS A 310 13.30 12.75 7.11
C LYS A 310 14.73 12.29 6.87
N PHE A 311 15.00 11.89 5.65
CA PHE A 311 16.33 11.50 5.20
C PHE A 311 16.50 11.79 3.71
N THR A 312 17.75 11.83 3.29
CA THR A 312 18.12 11.92 1.87
C THR A 312 18.28 10.50 1.33
N MET A 313 17.73 10.23 0.14
CA MET A 313 17.82 8.90 -0.46
C MET A 313 19.29 8.49 -0.63
N PRO A 314 19.74 7.41 0.04
CA PRO A 314 21.16 7.10 0.22
C PRO A 314 21.78 6.50 -1.04
N THR A 315 23.10 6.56 -1.12
CA THR A 315 23.89 5.91 -2.19
C THR A 315 24.11 4.41 -1.92
N GLU A 316 24.59 3.66 -2.93
CA GLU A 316 24.95 2.22 -2.81
C GLU A 316 26.02 1.93 -1.79
N LYS A 317 26.88 2.92 -1.51
CA LYS A 317 27.94 2.78 -0.51
C LYS A 317 27.39 2.81 0.92
N GLU A 318 26.18 3.33 1.12
CA GLU A 318 25.56 3.52 2.42
C GLU A 318 24.53 2.42 2.73
N THR A 319 23.72 2.04 1.73
CA THR A 319 22.78 0.91 1.85
C THR A 319 22.91 0.00 0.62
N PRO A 320 22.89 -1.33 0.79
CA PRO A 320 23.14 -2.31 -0.28
C PRO A 320 22.39 -2.00 -1.57
N ASP A 321 23.04 -2.28 -2.70
CA ASP A 321 22.57 -1.97 -4.04
C ASP A 321 21.24 -2.66 -4.40
N ASN A 322 20.28 -1.91 -4.95
CA ASN A 322 18.92 -2.36 -5.23
C ASN A 322 18.21 -1.63 -6.40
N TYR A 323 18.90 -1.41 -7.53
CA TYR A 323 18.33 -0.84 -8.78
C TYR A 323 17.58 -1.82 -9.71
N VAL A 324 16.40 -2.30 -9.32
CA VAL A 324 15.56 -3.25 -10.11
C VAL A 324 15.95 -4.74 -10.03
N ASN A 325 14.90 -5.54 -9.85
CA ASN A 325 14.83 -6.99 -9.76
C ASN A 325 15.45 -7.69 -10.99
N GLU A 326 16.76 -7.96 -10.98
CA GLU A 326 17.39 -8.84 -11.97
C GLU A 326 17.05 -10.33 -11.74
N SER A 327 16.35 -10.67 -10.66
CA SER A 327 16.27 -12.04 -10.16
C SER A 327 14.89 -12.47 -9.67
N SER A 328 13.79 -12.11 -10.34
CA SER A 328 12.45 -12.69 -10.04
C SER A 328 12.10 -12.81 -8.53
N VAL A 329 12.56 -11.87 -7.69
CA VAL A 329 12.33 -11.84 -6.24
C VAL A 329 11.48 -10.61 -5.92
N ASP A 330 10.32 -10.81 -5.30
CA ASP A 330 9.28 -9.79 -5.14
C ASP A 330 9.66 -8.62 -4.20
N ASP A 331 10.67 -8.78 -3.33
CA ASP A 331 11.11 -7.80 -2.32
C ASP A 331 12.41 -7.05 -2.66
N TYR A 332 12.55 -6.58 -3.90
CA TYR A 332 13.75 -5.86 -4.34
C TYR A 332 13.62 -4.33 -4.10
N GLY A 333 14.23 -3.83 -3.02
CA GLY A 333 14.31 -2.40 -2.64
C GLY A 333 14.67 -2.14 -1.16
N ILE A 334 14.65 -0.89 -0.70
CA ILE A 334 14.81 -0.52 0.72
C ILE A 334 13.48 -0.79 1.43
N VAL A 335 13.48 -1.66 2.44
CA VAL A 335 12.30 -1.91 3.27
C VAL A 335 12.57 -1.38 4.67
N ILE A 336 11.76 -0.41 5.10
CA ILE A 336 11.80 0.13 6.45
C ILE A 336 10.64 -0.46 7.24
N TYR A 337 10.92 -1.00 8.41
CA TYR A 337 9.89 -1.50 9.32
C TYR A 337 9.61 -0.48 10.42
N ALA A 338 8.39 0.05 10.44
CA ALA A 338 7.90 0.90 11.54
C ALA A 338 7.28 -0.02 12.60
N VAL A 339 7.93 -0.18 13.74
CA VAL A 339 7.53 -1.15 14.76
C VAL A 339 6.67 -0.50 15.83
N TYR A 340 5.61 -1.21 16.19
CA TYR A 340 4.68 -0.86 17.25
C TYR A 340 4.51 -2.00 18.26
N GLU A 341 4.22 -1.63 19.51
CA GLU A 341 3.73 -2.53 20.55
C GLU A 341 2.22 -2.38 20.71
N VAL A 342 1.49 -3.50 20.79
CA VAL A 342 0.04 -3.51 21.03
C VAL A 342 -0.20 -3.45 22.53
N GLN A 343 -0.97 -2.48 23.02
CA GLN A 343 -1.15 -2.25 24.46
C GLN A 343 -2.43 -2.84 25.06
N ALA A 344 -3.21 -3.57 24.28
CA ALA A 344 -4.52 -4.09 24.66
C ALA A 344 -4.68 -5.55 24.20
N GLY A 345 -5.27 -6.38 25.05
CA GLY A 345 -5.39 -7.82 24.81
C GLY A 345 -6.75 -8.39 25.20
N PHE A 346 -6.95 -9.64 24.80
CA PHE A 346 -8.12 -10.45 25.13
C PHE A 346 -7.73 -11.93 25.20
N SER A 347 -8.64 -12.78 25.65
CA SER A 347 -8.50 -14.24 25.64
C SER A 347 -9.79 -14.86 25.11
N THR A 348 -9.67 -16.04 24.51
CA THR A 348 -10.76 -16.65 23.77
C THR A 348 -10.95 -18.10 24.18
N ARG A 349 -12.20 -18.55 24.21
CA ARG A 349 -12.58 -19.95 24.41
C ARG A 349 -13.66 -20.32 23.43
N VAL A 350 -13.51 -21.46 22.79
CA VAL A 350 -14.52 -22.07 21.94
C VAL A 350 -14.93 -23.39 22.58
N ASN A 351 -16.18 -23.48 23.00
CA ASN A 351 -16.80 -24.70 23.48
C ASN A 351 -17.56 -25.33 22.32
N THR A 352 -17.34 -26.61 22.09
CA THR A 352 -18.09 -27.40 21.14
C THR A 352 -18.78 -28.53 21.89
N GLN A 353 -19.97 -28.88 21.45
CA GLN A 353 -20.68 -30.01 22.03
C GLN A 353 -20.10 -31.32 21.47
N TYR A 354 -19.76 -32.27 22.34
CA TYR A 354 -19.41 -33.63 21.93
C TYR A 354 -20.66 -34.51 21.93
N ASN A 355 -20.86 -35.23 20.84
CA ASN A 355 -22.13 -35.86 20.50
C ASN A 355 -22.15 -37.38 20.57
N ASN A 356 -21.30 -37.97 21.42
CA ASN A 356 -21.29 -39.41 21.57
C ASN A 356 -20.95 -39.91 22.98
N GLY A 357 -21.99 -40.12 23.79
CA GLY A 357 -21.93 -41.03 24.93
C GLY A 357 -21.21 -40.54 26.19
N LEU A 358 -21.54 -41.19 27.31
CA LEU A 358 -20.95 -40.95 28.63
C LEU A 358 -19.50 -41.48 28.67
N VAL A 359 -18.51 -40.62 28.88
CA VAL A 359 -17.22 -41.07 29.45
C VAL A 359 -17.31 -40.94 30.97
N GLY A 360 -17.24 -42.06 31.69
CA GLY A 360 -17.25 -42.07 33.15
C GLY A 360 -18.51 -41.48 33.82
N GLY A 361 -19.67 -41.44 33.13
CA GLY A 361 -20.89 -40.88 33.70
C GLY A 361 -21.27 -39.47 33.23
N LYS A 362 -20.43 -38.81 32.40
CA LYS A 362 -20.63 -37.41 32.00
C LYS A 362 -20.56 -37.24 30.49
N TYR A 363 -21.38 -36.34 29.96
CA TYR A 363 -21.22 -35.80 28.62
C TYR A 363 -20.11 -34.74 28.68
N GLU A 364 -18.98 -34.98 28.03
CA GLU A 364 -17.88 -34.01 28.04
C GLU A 364 -18.00 -33.07 26.85
N SER A 365 -18.36 -31.81 27.06
CA SER A 365 -18.12 -30.77 26.06
C SER A 365 -16.62 -30.65 25.82
N GLN A 366 -16.18 -30.73 24.57
CA GLN A 366 -14.82 -30.33 24.27
C GLN A 366 -14.77 -28.81 24.29
N TYR A 367 -13.67 -28.27 24.76
CA TYR A 367 -13.41 -26.86 24.71
C TYR A 367 -11.97 -26.62 24.38
N SER A 368 -11.80 -25.46 23.81
CA SER A 368 -10.54 -25.03 23.34
C SER A 368 -10.35 -23.58 23.82
N TYR A 369 -9.21 -23.23 24.44
CA TYR A 369 -8.89 -21.84 24.76
C TYR A 369 -7.59 -21.33 24.12
N TRP A 370 -7.48 -20.01 24.07
CA TRP A 370 -6.24 -19.31 23.81
C TRP A 370 -6.07 -18.18 24.83
N ALA A 371 -4.87 -18.12 25.41
CA ALA A 371 -4.44 -17.07 26.30
C ALA A 371 -3.11 -16.49 25.77
N PRO A 372 -2.88 -15.17 25.88
CA PRO A 372 -1.64 -14.53 25.41
C PRO A 372 -0.36 -15.09 26.04
N LYS A 373 -0.46 -15.65 27.25
CA LYS A 373 0.62 -16.35 27.95
C LYS A 373 0.13 -17.67 28.54
N GLN A 374 1.00 -18.67 28.50
CA GLN A 374 0.74 -20.02 29.03
C GLN A 374 1.06 -20.12 30.53
N GLU A 375 0.49 -19.21 31.32
CA GLU A 375 0.60 -19.20 32.78
C GLU A 375 -0.78 -19.46 33.39
N ALA A 376 -0.82 -20.20 34.52
CA ALA A 376 -2.07 -20.65 35.13
C ALA A 376 -3.05 -19.50 35.41
N THR A 377 -2.56 -18.33 35.79
CA THR A 377 -3.37 -17.13 36.08
C THR A 377 -4.19 -16.65 34.87
N TYR A 378 -3.60 -16.63 33.67
CA TYR A 378 -4.29 -16.21 32.44
C TYR A 378 -5.19 -17.31 31.89
N ILE A 379 -4.76 -18.57 32.03
CA ILE A 379 -5.53 -19.74 31.60
C ILE A 379 -6.79 -19.89 32.45
N ASP A 380 -6.67 -19.88 33.79
CA ASP A 380 -7.79 -20.04 34.71
C ASP A 380 -8.83 -18.95 34.50
N ARG A 381 -8.38 -17.74 34.13
CA ARG A 381 -9.28 -16.63 33.82
C ARG A 381 -10.19 -16.92 32.64
N ILE A 382 -9.67 -17.46 31.54
CA ILE A 382 -10.48 -17.77 30.35
C ILE A 382 -11.25 -19.09 30.51
N VAL A 383 -10.65 -20.09 31.16
CA VAL A 383 -11.26 -21.41 31.36
C VAL A 383 -12.46 -21.34 32.29
N ASN A 384 -12.41 -20.51 33.34
CA ASN A 384 -13.52 -20.39 34.30
C ASN A 384 -14.50 -19.25 33.98
N ALA A 385 -14.20 -18.38 33.02
CA ALA A 385 -15.06 -17.26 32.66
C ALA A 385 -16.44 -17.73 32.17
N LYS A 386 -17.45 -17.02 32.66
CA LYS A 386 -18.84 -17.08 32.22
C LYS A 386 -19.26 -15.75 31.64
N GLY A 387 -20.11 -15.78 30.61
CA GLY A 387 -20.71 -14.56 30.07
C GLY A 387 -21.39 -13.76 31.18
N GLY A 388 -21.07 -12.48 31.26
CA GLY A 388 -21.53 -11.57 32.32
C GLY A 388 -20.57 -11.40 33.51
N ASP A 389 -19.54 -12.24 33.64
CA ASP A 389 -18.52 -12.11 34.69
C ASP A 389 -17.80 -10.77 34.57
N GLU A 390 -17.65 -10.12 35.73
CA GLU A 390 -16.95 -8.85 35.87
C GLU A 390 -15.48 -9.05 36.17
N PHE A 391 -14.65 -8.17 35.63
CA PHE A 391 -13.25 -8.10 35.97
C PHE A 391 -12.89 -6.71 36.50
N GLU A 392 -11.83 -6.64 37.30
CA GLU A 392 -11.31 -5.38 37.79
C GLU A 392 -10.78 -4.49 36.66
N LYS A 393 -10.88 -3.18 36.84
CA LYS A 393 -10.49 -2.16 35.84
C LYS A 393 -8.99 -2.13 35.55
N ASP A 394 -8.13 -2.49 36.49
CA ASP A 394 -6.67 -2.41 36.30
C ASP A 394 -6.06 -3.69 35.71
N LEU A 395 -6.92 -4.65 35.35
CA LEU A 395 -6.48 -5.93 34.87
C LEU A 395 -5.98 -5.81 33.43
N SER A 396 -4.67 -5.99 33.24
CA SER A 396 -4.00 -6.02 31.92
C SER A 396 -3.84 -7.47 31.46
N LEU A 397 -4.21 -7.74 30.22
CA LEU A 397 -3.79 -8.96 29.56
C LEU A 397 -2.46 -8.70 28.84
N PRO A 398 -1.57 -9.70 28.78
CA PRO A 398 -0.38 -9.59 27.96
C PRO A 398 -0.76 -9.46 26.48
N VAL A 399 0.15 -8.89 25.72
CA VAL A 399 0.03 -8.73 24.28
C VAL A 399 0.04 -10.09 23.60
N ALA A 400 -0.75 -10.24 22.53
CA ALA A 400 -0.65 -11.41 21.65
C ALA A 400 0.79 -11.54 21.11
N PRO A 401 1.39 -12.74 21.13
CA PRO A 401 2.76 -12.93 20.66
C PRO A 401 2.89 -12.72 19.15
N GLU A 402 1.86 -13.10 18.40
CA GLU A 402 1.78 -12.94 16.95
C GLU A 402 0.48 -12.23 16.56
N GLN A 403 0.39 -11.78 15.31
CA GLN A 403 -0.85 -11.24 14.77
C GLN A 403 -1.88 -12.36 14.60
N ASP A 404 -1.49 -13.42 13.90
CA ASP A 404 -2.31 -14.60 13.65
C ASP A 404 -1.91 -15.69 14.63
N ASN A 405 -2.84 -16.04 15.52
CA ASN A 405 -2.59 -17.01 16.57
C ASN A 405 -3.47 -18.22 16.34
N VAL A 406 -2.88 -19.39 16.47
CA VAL A 406 -3.58 -20.67 16.50
C VAL A 406 -3.49 -21.23 17.91
N PHE A 407 -4.54 -21.95 18.28
CA PHE A 407 -4.78 -22.63 19.54
C PHE A 407 -3.60 -23.03 20.46
N LEU A 408 -3.72 -22.79 21.77
CA LEU A 408 -2.71 -23.19 22.77
C LEU A 408 -3.33 -23.65 24.12
N GLY A 409 -4.12 -24.73 24.11
CA GLY A 409 -4.51 -25.51 25.31
C GLY A 409 -6.01 -25.77 25.46
N GLY A 410 -6.42 -26.95 25.88
CA GLY A 410 -7.83 -27.35 26.01
C GLY A 410 -7.94 -28.85 26.29
N ASN A 411 -9.12 -29.43 26.14
CA ASN A 411 -9.29 -30.90 26.21
C ASN A 411 -9.48 -31.55 24.83
N GLY A 412 -9.28 -30.80 23.75
CA GLY A 412 -9.18 -31.36 22.40
C GLY A 412 -7.99 -32.32 22.28
N THR A 413 -8.20 -33.46 21.62
CA THR A 413 -7.18 -34.50 21.49
C THR A 413 -6.39 -34.43 20.18
N GLY A 414 -6.69 -33.44 19.33
CA GLY A 414 -6.02 -33.22 18.05
C GLY A 414 -4.65 -32.57 18.15
N ASN A 415 -3.96 -32.52 17.02
CA ASN A 415 -2.67 -31.83 16.93
C ASN A 415 -2.81 -30.36 17.34
N ALA A 416 -1.83 -29.85 18.08
CA ALA A 416 -1.83 -28.51 18.66
C ALA A 416 -3.13 -28.17 19.40
N GLY A 417 -3.78 -29.14 20.07
CA GLY A 417 -4.98 -28.94 20.88
C GLY A 417 -6.28 -28.71 20.09
N ALA A 418 -6.27 -28.98 18.78
CA ALA A 418 -7.45 -28.94 17.94
C ALA A 418 -8.58 -29.85 18.49
N LEU A 419 -9.82 -29.40 18.30
CA LEU A 419 -11.01 -30.13 18.69
C LEU A 419 -11.29 -31.23 17.66
N THR A 420 -11.47 -32.47 18.11
CA THR A 420 -11.50 -33.66 17.24
C THR A 420 -12.84 -34.37 17.31
N TYR A 421 -13.40 -34.67 16.13
CA TYR A 421 -14.75 -35.24 15.99
C TYR A 421 -14.82 -36.37 14.96
N PRO A 422 -15.64 -37.41 15.19
CA PRO A 422 -15.82 -38.48 14.21
C PRO A 422 -16.45 -37.99 12.92
N GLN A 423 -16.29 -38.76 11.83
CA GLN A 423 -16.86 -38.42 10.53
C GLN A 423 -18.40 -38.35 10.59
N GLN A 424 -19.07 -39.32 11.20
CA GLN A 424 -20.53 -39.26 11.34
C GLN A 424 -20.94 -38.58 12.65
N LEU A 425 -21.58 -37.42 12.54
CA LEU A 425 -22.07 -36.64 13.68
C LEU A 425 -23.51 -37.01 14.05
N THR A 426 -23.69 -37.64 15.20
CA THR A 426 -25.00 -38.13 15.65
C THR A 426 -26.02 -37.02 15.96
N TYR A 427 -25.58 -35.86 16.44
CA TYR A 427 -26.48 -34.72 16.72
C TYR A 427 -25.96 -33.37 16.18
N GLY A 428 -25.11 -33.41 15.15
CA GLY A 428 -24.56 -32.20 14.53
C GLY A 428 -23.39 -31.57 15.30
N LEU A 429 -22.97 -30.38 14.85
CA LEU A 429 -21.88 -29.60 15.43
C LEU A 429 -22.33 -28.15 15.65
N ASP A 430 -22.20 -27.70 16.90
CA ASP A 430 -22.40 -26.32 17.32
C ASP A 430 -21.10 -25.79 17.94
N ALA A 431 -20.87 -24.48 17.83
CA ALA A 431 -19.75 -23.80 18.49
C ALA A 431 -20.24 -22.58 19.30
N TYR A 432 -19.80 -22.50 20.55
CA TYR A 432 -20.10 -21.42 21.48
C TYR A 432 -18.82 -20.69 21.85
N VAL A 433 -18.81 -19.36 21.72
CA VAL A 433 -17.59 -18.56 21.85
C VAL A 433 -17.66 -17.72 23.10
N THR A 434 -16.58 -17.72 23.88
CA THR A 434 -16.38 -16.86 25.05
C THR A 434 -15.16 -15.98 24.84
N LEU A 435 -15.32 -14.69 25.08
CA LEU A 435 -14.29 -13.66 24.94
C LEU A 435 -14.12 -12.94 26.28
N VAL A 436 -12.87 -12.79 26.71
CA VAL A 436 -12.52 -12.09 27.95
C VAL A 436 -11.52 -10.98 27.64
N PRO A 437 -11.89 -9.70 27.75
CA PRO A 437 -10.95 -8.61 27.51
C PRO A 437 -10.17 -8.17 28.75
N ASP A 438 -9.12 -7.39 28.51
CA ASP A 438 -8.62 -6.43 29.50
C ASP A 438 -9.39 -5.11 29.45
N SER A 439 -9.11 -4.20 30.37
CA SER A 439 -9.84 -2.92 30.43
C SER A 439 -9.59 -1.99 29.25
N LYS A 440 -8.38 -2.07 28.70
CA LYS A 440 -7.92 -1.29 27.55
C LYS A 440 -8.63 -1.71 26.28
N ALA A 441 -8.74 -3.00 26.03
CA ALA A 441 -9.52 -3.59 24.96
C ALA A 441 -10.99 -3.23 25.17
N ALA A 442 -11.55 -3.55 26.35
CA ALA A 442 -12.96 -3.30 26.69
C ALA A 442 -13.42 -1.85 26.43
N SER A 443 -12.52 -0.88 26.65
CA SER A 443 -12.81 0.55 26.51
C SER A 443 -12.66 1.06 25.08
N HIS A 444 -11.83 0.43 24.25
CA HIS A 444 -11.31 1.07 23.05
C HIS A 444 -11.20 0.17 21.82
N LEU A 445 -11.58 -1.10 21.87
CA LEU A 445 -11.50 -2.00 20.71
C LEU A 445 -12.84 -2.68 20.44
N ASN A 446 -12.95 -3.35 19.31
CA ASN A 446 -14.07 -4.24 19.03
C ASN A 446 -13.54 -5.64 18.70
N ALA A 447 -14.39 -6.65 18.80
CA ALA A 447 -14.11 -7.98 18.29
C ALA A 447 -15.17 -8.44 17.29
N ILE A 448 -14.74 -9.18 16.27
CA ILE A 448 -15.63 -9.81 15.28
C ILE A 448 -15.40 -11.31 15.31
N VAL A 449 -16.47 -12.09 15.45
CA VAL A 449 -16.41 -13.55 15.48
C VAL A 449 -17.07 -14.12 14.24
N ARG A 450 -16.35 -14.98 13.52
CA ARG A 450 -16.83 -15.65 12.31
C ARG A 450 -16.47 -17.13 12.35
N VAL A 451 -17.23 -17.93 11.63
CA VAL A 451 -16.96 -19.36 11.45
C VAL A 451 -16.89 -19.67 9.98
N LYS A 452 -15.91 -20.48 9.58
CA LYS A 452 -15.82 -21.07 8.25
C LYS A 452 -15.82 -22.59 8.33
N LYS A 453 -16.40 -23.21 7.30
CA LYS A 453 -16.40 -24.65 7.06
C LYS A 453 -15.62 -24.88 5.77
N GLY A 454 -14.45 -25.52 5.87
CA GLY A 454 -13.41 -25.43 4.87
C GLY A 454 -13.07 -23.96 4.60
N ASP A 455 -13.07 -23.56 3.33
CA ASP A 455 -12.76 -22.18 2.93
C ASP A 455 -14.00 -21.26 2.86
N THR A 456 -15.19 -21.77 3.19
CA THR A 456 -16.45 -21.02 3.08
C THR A 456 -16.91 -20.50 4.44
N TYR A 457 -17.06 -19.18 4.57
CA TYR A 457 -17.65 -18.58 5.76
C TYR A 457 -19.14 -18.88 5.86
N LEU A 458 -19.60 -19.18 7.07
CA LEU A 458 -21.02 -19.16 7.40
C LEU A 458 -21.55 -17.72 7.25
N PRO A 459 -22.84 -17.55 6.90
CA PRO A 459 -23.41 -16.23 6.65
C PRO A 459 -23.35 -15.33 7.89
N ASN A 460 -23.63 -15.91 9.06
CA ASN A 460 -23.74 -15.15 10.31
C ASN A 460 -22.37 -14.81 10.90
N TYR A 461 -22.31 -13.67 11.57
CA TYR A 461 -21.18 -13.26 12.41
C TYR A 461 -21.68 -12.45 13.61
N TYR A 462 -20.82 -12.33 14.63
CA TYR A 462 -21.11 -11.56 15.84
C TYR A 462 -20.11 -10.42 16.01
N VAL A 463 -20.57 -9.34 16.63
CA VAL A 463 -19.74 -8.20 16.97
C VAL A 463 -19.76 -7.97 18.49
N VAL A 464 -18.59 -7.77 19.07
CA VAL A 464 -18.44 -7.36 20.47
C VAL A 464 -17.83 -5.97 20.50
N ASN A 465 -18.53 -5.02 21.12
CA ASN A 465 -18.30 -3.59 20.98
C ASN A 465 -17.79 -2.95 22.27
N SER A 466 -16.86 -2.00 22.14
CA SER A 466 -16.46 -1.10 23.24
C SER A 466 -17.29 0.18 23.31
N TYR A 467 -17.32 0.77 24.49
CA TYR A 467 -18.07 2.00 24.77
C TYR A 467 -17.57 3.19 23.94
N ASN A 468 -16.25 3.35 23.82
CA ASN A 468 -15.67 4.51 23.15
C ASN A 468 -15.48 4.31 21.64
N GLN A 469 -15.89 3.16 21.09
CA GLN A 469 -15.84 2.95 19.64
C GLN A 469 -17.23 2.74 19.09
N ALA A 470 -17.74 3.77 18.41
CA ALA A 470 -18.85 3.56 17.50
C ALA A 470 -18.42 2.58 16.39
N ILE A 471 -19.29 1.62 16.09
CA ILE A 471 -19.16 0.78 14.91
C ILE A 471 -19.72 1.57 13.73
N TYR A 472 -18.86 1.92 12.78
CA TYR A 472 -19.24 2.68 11.59
C TYR A 472 -19.57 1.74 10.42
N GLY A 473 -20.42 2.20 9.50
CA GLY A 473 -20.81 1.45 8.31
C GLY A 473 -21.84 0.36 8.57
N ASN A 474 -22.11 -0.45 7.54
CA ASN A 474 -23.19 -1.44 7.55
C ASN A 474 -22.86 -2.72 8.34
N ILE A 475 -21.78 -2.76 9.14
CA ILE A 475 -21.35 -4.02 9.77
C ILE A 475 -22.22 -4.43 10.96
N ALA A 476 -22.72 -3.49 11.78
CA ALA A 476 -23.65 -3.80 12.87
C ALA A 476 -25.12 -3.90 12.39
N THR A 477 -25.42 -3.31 11.24
CA THR A 477 -26.78 -3.25 10.65
C THR A 477 -26.96 -4.19 9.46
N SER A 478 -25.92 -4.94 9.10
CA SER A 478 -25.95 -5.96 8.05
C SER A 478 -26.98 -7.02 8.37
N PRO A 479 -27.73 -7.53 7.38
CA PRO A 479 -28.68 -8.63 7.59
C PRO A 479 -28.02 -9.91 8.13
N ASN A 480 -26.69 -10.02 8.01
CA ASN A 480 -25.90 -11.16 8.45
C ASN A 480 -25.27 -10.97 9.85
N CYS A 481 -25.44 -9.81 10.49
CA CYS A 481 -24.99 -9.61 11.87
C CYS A 481 -26.00 -10.28 12.82
N ALA A 482 -25.58 -11.39 13.44
CA ALA A 482 -26.45 -12.18 14.30
C ALA A 482 -26.62 -11.58 15.71
N GLY A 483 -25.70 -10.70 16.13
CA GLY A 483 -25.78 -10.00 17.40
C GLY A 483 -24.62 -9.04 17.65
N VAL A 484 -24.92 -7.95 18.36
CA VAL A 484 -23.94 -6.98 18.86
C VAL A 484 -23.99 -6.99 20.39
N PHE A 485 -22.86 -7.30 21.02
CA PHE A 485 -22.72 -7.39 22.47
C PHE A 485 -21.71 -6.38 22.98
N HIS A 486 -21.75 -6.04 24.26
CA HIS A 486 -20.77 -5.17 24.88
C HIS A 486 -19.94 -5.96 25.88
N TRP A 487 -18.62 -5.81 25.80
CA TRP A 487 -17.68 -6.39 26.76
C TRP A 487 -17.33 -5.47 27.93
N TYR A 488 -18.27 -4.58 28.29
CA TYR A 488 -18.18 -3.70 29.46
C TYR A 488 -19.57 -3.46 30.06
N LYS A 489 -19.60 -3.05 31.33
CA LYS A 489 -20.78 -2.43 31.96
C LYS A 489 -20.35 -1.42 33.03
N TYR A 490 -21.30 -0.60 33.46
CA TYR A 490 -21.12 0.30 34.60
C TYR A 490 -21.78 -0.31 35.84
N VAL A 491 -21.01 -0.46 36.91
CA VAL A 491 -21.50 -0.88 38.24
C VAL A 491 -21.18 0.26 39.20
N ASP A 492 -22.20 0.86 39.82
CA ASP A 492 -22.06 2.03 40.71
C ASP A 492 -21.27 3.21 40.10
N GLY A 493 -21.37 3.38 38.77
CA GLY A 493 -20.65 4.42 38.02
C GLY A 493 -19.22 4.06 37.62
N GLU A 494 -18.73 2.89 38.02
CA GLU A 494 -17.40 2.37 37.66
C GLU A 494 -17.44 1.51 36.40
N PHE A 495 -16.54 1.77 35.45
CA PHE A 495 -16.37 0.96 34.25
C PHE A 495 -15.76 -0.41 34.60
N ARG A 496 -16.44 -1.49 34.21
CA ARG A 496 -15.99 -2.87 34.42
C ARG A 496 -15.96 -3.65 33.11
N PRO A 497 -14.83 -4.26 32.74
CA PRO A 497 -14.76 -5.23 31.66
C PRO A 497 -15.63 -6.45 31.98
N VAL A 498 -16.29 -6.98 30.95
CA VAL A 498 -17.23 -8.09 31.07
C VAL A 498 -16.89 -9.19 30.07
N ALA A 499 -16.91 -10.45 30.52
CA ALA A 499 -16.84 -11.59 29.62
C ALA A 499 -18.12 -11.67 28.76
N VAL A 500 -17.96 -11.88 27.46
CA VAL A 500 -19.08 -12.11 26.52
C VAL A 500 -19.01 -13.55 26.05
N GLY A 501 -20.11 -14.29 26.17
CA GLY A 501 -20.16 -15.68 25.71
C GLY A 501 -20.99 -16.59 26.61
N MET A 502 -20.49 -17.81 26.81
CA MET A 502 -21.24 -18.87 27.48
C MET A 502 -21.43 -18.57 28.97
N ARG A 503 -22.68 -18.42 29.42
CA ARG A 503 -23.07 -18.18 30.82
C ARG A 503 -23.32 -19.48 31.58
N SER A 504 -23.99 -20.43 30.92
CA SER A 504 -24.26 -21.75 31.50
C SER A 504 -24.32 -22.83 30.43
N TYR A 505 -23.98 -24.05 30.85
CA TYR A 505 -24.08 -25.27 30.06
C TYR A 505 -24.66 -26.36 30.96
N GLU A 506 -25.83 -26.89 30.59
CA GLU A 506 -26.51 -27.97 31.29
C GLU A 506 -26.63 -29.16 30.36
N VAL A 507 -26.41 -30.37 30.87
CA VAL A 507 -26.69 -31.62 30.15
C VAL A 507 -27.50 -32.54 31.05
N GLY A 508 -28.48 -33.25 30.48
CA GLY A 508 -29.30 -34.21 31.21
C GLY A 508 -29.62 -35.46 30.38
N SER A 509 -30.10 -36.49 31.06
CA SER A 509 -30.56 -37.75 30.47
C SER A 509 -32.03 -38.03 30.86
N ASN A 510 -32.92 -38.02 29.84
CA ASN A 510 -34.37 -38.29 29.80
C ASN A 510 -35.35 -37.33 30.56
N PRO A 511 -36.62 -37.20 30.10
CA PRO A 511 -37.42 -35.98 30.28
C PRO A 511 -38.33 -36.00 31.52
N LYS A 512 -38.53 -34.84 32.14
CA LYS A 512 -39.87 -34.48 32.65
C LYS A 512 -40.49 -33.50 31.66
N GLN A 513 -41.51 -33.99 30.94
CA GLN A 513 -42.45 -33.16 30.20
C GLN A 513 -43.12 -32.18 31.16
N ASN A 514 -42.86 -30.88 30.98
CA ASN A 514 -43.83 -29.78 31.01
C ASN A 514 -43.11 -28.46 31.29
N GLY A 515 -43.17 -27.55 30.32
CA GLY A 515 -42.67 -26.19 30.43
C GLY A 515 -41.85 -25.83 29.19
N ALA A 516 -42.39 -24.92 28.39
CA ALA A 516 -41.90 -24.52 27.07
C ALA A 516 -40.38 -24.21 27.04
N ARG A 517 -39.64 -25.06 26.33
CA ARG A 517 -38.25 -24.86 25.87
C ARG A 517 -38.30 -25.00 24.35
N ARG A 518 -37.82 -24.04 23.54
CA ARG A 518 -37.57 -24.28 22.11
C ARG A 518 -36.55 -25.43 22.06
N SER A 519 -36.85 -26.68 21.71
CA SER A 519 -37.37 -27.26 20.47
C SER A 519 -36.39 -27.19 19.30
N VAL A 520 -35.26 -27.92 19.43
CA VAL A 520 -34.76 -28.68 18.26
C VAL A 520 -35.38 -30.06 18.38
N VAL A 521 -36.13 -30.39 17.33
CA VAL A 521 -37.02 -31.53 17.08
C VAL A 521 -36.70 -32.80 17.87
N ALA A 522 -37.76 -33.36 18.45
CA ALA A 522 -37.81 -34.67 19.11
C ALA A 522 -37.02 -35.75 18.34
N GLY A 523 -36.30 -36.59 19.10
CA GLY A 523 -35.82 -37.88 18.63
C GLY A 523 -34.30 -38.02 18.60
N GLY A 524 -33.65 -37.99 19.77
CA GLY A 524 -32.42 -38.74 19.99
C GLY A 524 -32.80 -40.06 20.64
N ALA A 525 -32.48 -41.20 20.03
CA ALA A 525 -32.59 -42.49 20.71
C ALA A 525 -31.74 -42.41 22.00
N ASN A 526 -32.39 -42.51 23.16
CA ASN A 526 -31.86 -42.40 24.54
C ASN A 526 -32.06 -41.07 25.31
N GLY A 527 -32.65 -40.03 24.70
CA GLY A 527 -33.17 -38.85 25.41
C GLY A 527 -32.18 -37.99 26.20
N ALA A 528 -30.92 -37.93 25.75
CA ALA A 528 -29.98 -36.91 26.16
C ALA A 528 -30.44 -35.51 25.69
N TRP A 529 -30.25 -34.47 26.51
CA TRP A 529 -30.47 -33.08 26.13
C TRP A 529 -29.38 -32.20 26.70
N TYR A 530 -29.06 -31.11 26.00
CA TYR A 530 -28.23 -30.04 26.53
C TYR A 530 -28.97 -28.70 26.42
N LYS A 531 -28.57 -27.75 27.24
CA LYS A 531 -29.05 -26.36 27.20
C LYS A 531 -27.85 -25.46 27.40
N VAL A 532 -27.65 -24.55 26.46
CA VAL A 532 -26.59 -23.54 26.53
C VAL A 532 -27.25 -22.17 26.62
N ASP A 533 -26.83 -21.38 27.60
CA ASP A 533 -27.11 -19.95 27.64
C ASP A 533 -25.81 -19.23 27.28
N THR A 534 -25.79 -18.53 26.16
CA THR A 534 -24.59 -17.87 25.63
C THR A 534 -24.97 -16.64 24.83
N ASP A 535 -24.08 -15.65 24.82
CA ASP A 535 -24.18 -14.50 23.93
C ASP A 535 -23.87 -14.89 22.48
N ILE A 536 -22.82 -15.70 22.26
CA ILE A 536 -22.31 -16.03 20.93
C ILE A 536 -22.47 -17.52 20.66
N ALA A 537 -23.31 -17.85 19.68
CA ALA A 537 -23.59 -19.22 19.25
C ALA A 537 -23.61 -19.35 17.73
N PHE A 538 -22.88 -20.34 17.21
CA PHE A 538 -22.97 -20.81 15.84
C PHE A 538 -23.61 -22.20 15.87
N GLU A 539 -24.92 -22.22 15.73
CA GLU A 539 -25.73 -23.44 15.76
C GLU A 539 -25.87 -24.02 14.34
N GLY A 540 -25.88 -25.35 14.25
CA GLY A 540 -26.08 -26.06 12.99
C GLY A 540 -24.93 -25.92 12.00
N ILE A 541 -23.68 -25.78 12.47
CA ILE A 541 -22.49 -25.76 11.60
C ILE A 541 -22.42 -27.06 10.77
N CYS A 542 -22.72 -28.18 11.43
CA CYS A 542 -23.11 -29.41 10.77
C CYS A 542 -24.48 -29.82 11.29
N THR A 543 -25.38 -30.13 10.38
CA THR A 543 -26.73 -30.59 10.72
C THR A 543 -26.69 -32.03 11.25
N LYS A 544 -27.78 -32.45 11.90
CA LYS A 544 -27.88 -33.80 12.45
C LYS A 544 -27.80 -34.86 11.34
N GLY A 545 -26.90 -35.83 11.50
CA GLY A 545 -26.70 -36.90 10.51
C GLY A 545 -25.93 -36.46 9.26
N GLU A 546 -25.41 -35.23 9.25
CA GLU A 546 -24.48 -34.78 8.22
C GLU A 546 -23.09 -35.34 8.48
N ASP A 547 -22.43 -35.83 7.43
CA ASP A 547 -21.04 -36.25 7.51
C ASP A 547 -20.14 -35.01 7.69
N PHE A 548 -19.32 -35.05 8.73
CA PHE A 548 -18.25 -34.11 8.96
C PHE A 548 -17.02 -34.45 8.10
N ASN A 549 -17.09 -33.98 6.86
CA ASN A 549 -16.02 -34.10 5.88
C ASN A 549 -15.26 -32.77 5.77
N GLY A 550 -14.42 -32.43 6.75
CA GLY A 550 -13.54 -31.26 6.63
C GLY A 550 -13.06 -30.66 7.94
N GLU A 551 -12.64 -29.40 7.84
CA GLU A 551 -12.20 -28.55 8.94
C GLU A 551 -13.24 -27.45 9.18
N VAL A 552 -13.52 -27.15 10.44
CA VAL A 552 -14.24 -25.94 10.83
C VAL A 552 -13.29 -25.05 11.63
N THR A 553 -13.19 -23.78 11.25
CA THR A 553 -12.36 -22.80 11.95
C THR A 553 -13.25 -21.71 12.51
N VAL A 554 -13.17 -21.50 13.82
CA VAL A 554 -13.72 -20.31 14.48
C VAL A 554 -12.63 -19.25 14.52
N GLU A 555 -12.86 -18.12 13.86
CA GLU A 555 -11.92 -17.02 13.77
C GLU A 555 -12.45 -15.81 14.54
N ILE A 556 -11.60 -15.29 15.40
CA ILE A 556 -11.92 -14.21 16.32
C ILE A 556 -10.94 -13.07 16.08
N TYR A 557 -11.44 -11.95 15.59
CA TYR A 557 -10.66 -10.79 15.18
C TYR A 557 -10.79 -9.68 16.21
N LEU A 558 -9.68 -9.13 16.68
CA LEU A 558 -9.64 -7.88 17.44
C LEU A 558 -9.39 -6.72 16.48
N VAL A 559 -10.26 -5.71 16.45
CA VAL A 559 -10.27 -4.67 15.43
C VAL A 559 -10.45 -3.26 16.01
N THR A 560 -10.03 -2.26 15.24
CA THR A 560 -10.33 -0.84 15.49
C THR A 560 -11.65 -0.42 14.84
N ASN A 561 -12.01 0.86 14.93
CA ASN A 561 -13.22 1.45 14.33
C ASN A 561 -13.15 1.66 12.81
N ASP A 562 -12.01 1.40 12.17
CA ASP A 562 -11.84 1.58 10.72
C ASP A 562 -12.56 0.50 9.88
N ILE A 563 -13.07 -0.54 10.54
CA ILE A 563 -13.74 -1.67 9.88
C ILE A 563 -15.22 -1.36 9.65
N VAL A 564 -15.58 -1.27 8.38
CA VAL A 564 -16.93 -0.96 7.89
C VAL A 564 -17.61 -2.17 7.22
N SER A 565 -16.86 -3.24 6.92
CA SER A 565 -17.34 -4.49 6.33
C SER A 565 -16.51 -5.69 6.76
N ILE A 566 -17.15 -6.85 6.94
CA ILE A 566 -16.47 -8.13 7.22
C ILE A 566 -15.53 -8.59 6.11
N SER A 567 -15.72 -8.10 4.87
CA SER A 567 -14.84 -8.42 3.74
C SER A 567 -13.43 -7.84 3.91
N GLN A 568 -13.28 -6.77 4.69
CA GLN A 568 -11.99 -6.15 4.96
C GLN A 568 -11.08 -7.06 5.79
N LEU A 569 -11.64 -8.00 6.56
CA LEU A 569 -10.88 -8.92 7.42
C LEU A 569 -10.01 -9.92 6.64
N SER A 570 -10.20 -10.06 5.32
CA SER A 570 -9.30 -10.85 4.49
C SER A 570 -7.91 -10.22 4.35
N ASN A 571 -7.78 -8.91 4.61
CA ASN A 571 -6.51 -8.21 4.60
C ASN A 571 -5.97 -8.12 6.05
N PRO A 572 -4.75 -8.63 6.33
CA PRO A 572 -4.15 -8.52 7.66
C PRO A 572 -4.08 -7.08 8.15
N ASN A 573 -4.01 -6.08 7.29
CA ASN A 573 -3.91 -4.68 7.70
C ASN A 573 -5.13 -4.16 8.47
N ASN A 574 -6.24 -4.90 8.44
CA ASN A 574 -7.54 -4.51 8.97
C ASN A 574 -7.86 -5.10 10.35
N TYR A 575 -6.97 -5.87 10.97
CA TYR A 575 -7.21 -6.39 12.33
C TYR A 575 -5.95 -6.52 13.16
N ILE A 576 -6.02 -6.13 14.42
CA ILE A 576 -4.89 -6.10 15.35
C ILE A 576 -4.36 -7.51 15.61
N THR A 577 -5.27 -8.44 15.91
CA THR A 577 -4.94 -9.85 16.11
C THR A 577 -6.11 -10.73 15.70
N LYS A 578 -5.81 -11.91 15.18
CA LYS A 578 -6.75 -12.99 14.88
C LYS A 578 -6.39 -14.20 15.72
N VAL A 579 -7.39 -14.82 16.34
CA VAL A 579 -7.24 -16.11 17.02
C VAL A 579 -8.12 -17.13 16.31
N SER A 580 -7.51 -18.24 15.91
CA SER A 580 -8.16 -19.35 15.22
C SER A 580 -8.27 -20.57 16.12
N HIS A 581 -9.49 -21.05 16.31
CA HIS A 581 -9.78 -22.34 16.96
C HIS A 581 -10.24 -23.33 15.90
N THR A 582 -9.47 -24.40 15.73
CA THR A 582 -9.74 -25.40 14.70
C THR A 582 -10.44 -26.62 15.27
N ILE A 583 -11.47 -27.06 14.55
CA ILE A 583 -12.24 -28.29 14.77
C ILE A 583 -11.98 -29.18 13.55
N VAL A 584 -11.38 -30.35 13.77
CA VAL A 584 -10.95 -31.29 12.72
C VAL A 584 -11.60 -32.64 12.88
N ARG A 585 -11.70 -33.37 11.76
CA ARG A 585 -12.13 -34.76 11.78
C ARG A 585 -11.06 -35.63 12.44
N ASP A 586 -11.49 -36.53 13.32
CA ASP A 586 -10.68 -37.65 13.78
C ASP A 586 -10.72 -38.78 12.73
N GLU A 587 -9.55 -39.10 12.15
CA GLU A 587 -9.42 -40.14 11.14
C GLU A 587 -9.59 -41.56 11.71
N HIS A 588 -9.46 -41.73 13.03
CA HIS A 588 -9.51 -43.03 13.69
C HIS A 588 -10.93 -43.43 14.12
N ILE A 589 -11.89 -42.50 14.10
CA ILE A 589 -13.27 -42.72 14.55
C ILE A 589 -14.23 -42.43 13.40
N ALA A 590 -14.69 -43.49 12.74
CA ALA A 590 -15.61 -43.38 11.61
C ALA A 590 -17.03 -42.98 12.03
N THR A 591 -17.51 -43.47 13.16
CA THR A 591 -18.88 -43.20 13.63
C THR A 591 -18.89 -42.71 15.07
N GLY A 592 -19.68 -41.67 15.33
CA GLY A 592 -19.98 -41.18 16.68
C GLY A 592 -21.01 -42.05 17.39
N VAL A 593 -20.85 -43.39 17.35
CA VAL A 593 -21.58 -44.35 18.17
C VAL A 593 -20.56 -45.37 18.66
N GLU A 594 -20.29 -45.42 19.97
CA GLU A 594 -19.88 -46.73 20.50
C GLU A 594 -21.11 -47.62 20.37
N ASP A 595 -20.97 -48.71 19.62
CA ASP A 595 -22.03 -49.64 19.23
C ASP A 595 -22.84 -50.08 20.47
N VAL A 596 -23.94 -49.40 20.79
CA VAL A 596 -24.85 -49.77 21.89
C VAL A 596 -26.23 -50.04 21.30
N ASN A 597 -26.48 -51.33 21.12
CA ASN A 597 -27.79 -51.96 20.86
C ASN A 597 -28.50 -51.54 19.57
N ALA A 598 -27.93 -51.89 18.42
CA ALA A 598 -28.78 -52.57 17.44
C ALA A 598 -29.08 -53.96 18.01
N GLU A 599 -30.34 -54.39 18.03
CA GLU A 599 -30.73 -55.76 18.38
C GLU A 599 -30.19 -56.69 17.30
N LYS A 600 -28.89 -57.04 17.40
CA LYS A 600 -28.21 -57.87 16.41
C LYS A 600 -28.70 -59.30 16.59
N THR A 601 -29.32 -59.86 15.55
CA THR A 601 -29.75 -61.26 15.55
C THR A 601 -28.53 -62.17 15.69
N VAL A 602 -28.55 -63.05 16.69
CA VAL A 602 -27.46 -63.98 16.98
C VAL A 602 -27.41 -65.06 15.91
N ALA A 603 -26.27 -65.20 15.23
CA ALA A 603 -25.98 -66.28 14.29
C ALA A 603 -25.35 -67.50 14.98
N GLY A 604 -24.62 -67.31 16.08
CA GLY A 604 -24.04 -68.41 16.85
C GLY A 604 -23.33 -67.96 18.13
N VAL A 605 -23.19 -68.87 19.09
CA VAL A 605 -22.51 -68.63 20.37
C VAL A 605 -21.52 -69.77 20.62
N ILE A 606 -20.25 -69.46 20.87
CA ILE A 606 -19.21 -70.44 21.22
C ILE A 606 -18.53 -70.00 22.51
N TYR A 607 -18.29 -70.95 23.42
CA TYR A 607 -17.55 -70.76 24.66
C TYR A 607 -16.13 -71.24 24.50
N TYR A 608 -15.17 -70.45 24.97
CA TYR A 608 -13.76 -70.83 25.03
C TYR A 608 -13.30 -70.90 26.49
N ASN A 609 -12.60 -71.96 26.87
CA ASN A 609 -11.87 -71.97 28.14
C ASN A 609 -10.56 -71.17 28.02
N LEU A 610 -9.87 -70.96 29.14
CA LEU A 610 -8.58 -70.23 29.17
C LEU A 610 -7.44 -70.92 28.40
N LEU A 611 -7.62 -72.18 28.00
CA LEU A 611 -6.66 -72.95 27.19
C LEU A 611 -7.01 -72.90 25.68
N GLY A 612 -8.05 -72.16 25.30
CA GLY A 612 -8.47 -71.98 23.91
C GLY A 612 -9.32 -73.11 23.32
N ALA A 613 -9.78 -74.07 24.13
CA ALA A 613 -10.70 -75.11 23.66
C ALA A 613 -12.11 -74.54 23.47
N ALA A 614 -12.72 -74.80 22.32
CA ALA A 614 -14.06 -74.34 21.95
C ALA A 614 -15.15 -75.34 22.34
N SER A 615 -16.31 -74.86 22.76
CA SER A 615 -17.51 -75.67 23.04
C SER A 615 -18.81 -74.90 22.79
N ASP A 616 -19.86 -75.61 22.42
CA ASP A 616 -21.23 -75.07 22.29
C ASP A 616 -21.93 -74.94 23.67
N SER A 617 -21.26 -75.38 24.75
CA SER A 617 -21.72 -75.25 26.12
C SER A 617 -20.61 -74.71 27.03
N PRO A 618 -20.93 -73.92 28.06
CA PRO A 618 -19.90 -73.36 28.92
C PRO A 618 -19.18 -74.43 29.75
N PHE A 619 -17.86 -74.33 29.80
CA PHE A 619 -16.96 -75.10 30.66
C PHE A 619 -17.15 -74.74 32.13
N GLU A 620 -16.75 -75.61 33.05
CA GLU A 620 -16.65 -75.26 34.47
C GLU A 620 -15.55 -74.20 34.68
N GLY A 621 -15.87 -73.10 35.37
CA GLY A 621 -14.97 -71.98 35.60
C GLY A 621 -15.05 -70.86 34.56
N VAL A 622 -13.93 -70.18 34.30
CA VAL A 622 -13.91 -68.96 33.46
C VAL A 622 -14.02 -69.31 31.99
N ASN A 623 -15.04 -68.76 31.34
CA ASN A 623 -15.29 -68.88 29.92
C ASN A 623 -15.18 -67.51 29.24
N VAL A 624 -14.68 -67.49 28.02
CA VAL A 624 -14.86 -66.38 27.09
C VAL A 624 -15.98 -66.80 26.14
N VAL A 625 -17.17 -66.22 26.30
CA VAL A 625 -18.26 -66.42 25.35
C VAL A 625 -18.03 -65.51 24.17
N VAL A 626 -18.11 -66.05 22.96
CA VAL A 626 -18.03 -65.31 21.71
C VAL A 626 -19.35 -65.48 20.97
N THR A 627 -20.09 -64.39 20.82
CA THR A 627 -21.35 -64.34 20.08
C THR A 627 -21.07 -63.79 18.70
N THR A 628 -21.41 -64.55 17.66
CA THR A 628 -21.36 -64.12 16.27
C THR A 628 -22.77 -63.71 15.84
N TYR A 629 -22.88 -62.56 15.17
CA TYR A 629 -24.14 -62.02 14.69
C TYR A 629 -24.33 -62.28 13.19
N THR A 630 -25.56 -62.18 12.70
CA THR A 630 -25.90 -62.46 11.29
C THR A 630 -25.24 -61.49 10.30
N ASP A 631 -24.79 -60.32 10.77
CA ASP A 631 -24.02 -59.34 9.99
C ASP A 631 -22.52 -59.66 9.91
N GLY A 632 -22.08 -60.78 10.50
CA GLY A 632 -20.68 -61.22 10.54
C GLY A 632 -19.85 -60.60 11.68
N THR A 633 -20.40 -59.67 12.45
CA THR A 633 -19.70 -59.10 13.62
C THR A 633 -19.67 -60.08 14.79
N LYS A 634 -18.71 -59.91 15.71
CA LYS A 634 -18.56 -60.75 16.91
C LYS A 634 -18.48 -59.89 18.15
N SER A 635 -19.17 -60.28 19.22
CA SER A 635 -18.95 -59.76 20.57
C SER A 635 -18.32 -60.85 21.45
N SER A 636 -17.57 -60.44 22.47
CA SER A 636 -17.02 -61.38 23.45
C SER A 636 -17.27 -60.89 24.87
N LYS A 637 -17.59 -61.82 25.78
CA LYS A 637 -17.82 -61.54 27.20
C LYS A 637 -17.22 -62.65 28.05
N LYS A 638 -16.56 -62.27 29.14
CA LYS A 638 -16.09 -63.24 30.14
C LYS A 638 -17.24 -63.58 31.08
N ILE A 639 -17.48 -64.87 31.28
CA ILE A 639 -18.48 -65.37 32.22
C ILE A 639 -17.85 -66.45 33.10
N LEU A 640 -18.34 -66.59 34.33
CA LEU A 640 -18.01 -67.69 35.23
C LEU A 640 -19.24 -68.59 35.30
N LYS A 641 -19.07 -69.86 34.98
CA LYS A 641 -20.11 -70.87 35.19
C LYS A 641 -19.89 -71.54 36.54
#